data_AF-A0A957TSP4-F1
#
_entry.id   AF-A0A957TSP4-F1
#
_cell.length_a   1.000
_cell.length_b   1.000
_cell.length_c   1.000
_cell.angle_alpha   90.00
_cell.angle_beta   90.00
_cell.angle_gamma   90.00
#
_symmetry.space_group_name_H-M   'P 1'
#
loop_
_entity.id
_entity.type
_entity.pdbx_description
1 polymer ?
#
loop_
_entity_poly.entity_id
_entity_poly.type
_entity_poly.pdbx_seq_one_letter_code
_entity_poly.pdbx_strand_id
1 'polypeptide(L)'
;GVSKLVTLGGPLPAITDDLTIIGNYGSGPVTVSGANTHQIFRVNNGKKLNLQTILIGNGVGASCGAGIICGGGLFNDGGIVDIYFSYFFNNHADDGFGGAIYNSGGTVEIKLSDFQINHAAAGSGGAIYNHSGTVNIHDSNFLRHNAGHGGAITNQAGTMLVNGSLFVENSANGAISGDSNGGIGGAILNSGGMLTVANSTFSGNTAANGFGGGALYNGGSSTLTVVNSTLANNDVTNPISGTTWGGGVSNWGTLSLVNSIVANNTGGDCVNQSSANGHHNLIQDGSHACGLTNGANDNKIGVDPKLDALPAWGTEGYRTIAPLTGSPALDAGDDVVCAATPINNLDQRGTTRPQGAHCDMGAFELIVTPNIVVTSNEDHAPDGCTPVGGIGVGFRDCTLREAIMLANTTPGQDTITFSARFNTYPSNIITLNEPLPAIEDNVTIDGVGTGLEANTVLISGANRYQIFTVNADKELNLQNNLGLANGVGGLCSFSNTGGAVCNHGVLRVSHVSFYTNSAAEDGGAIANFGELFINDSAGFYSNVASTSGGSLFNSGYARIENTVFDNSSAADGGAIMNFGRLVILNSTFQGNTANTGGAIRDGSGSTVDVSNSTFANNLADNGYGGGGIYMGSCCATLTLINSTFSNNSATGGLAGGINNWGPMHLANSIIANSTSGGDCVSNGATTGSHNLIEDTGSACGFSNGTDGNIIGSDPKLGPLTWSGGLGGTQTLTPLAGSPALNAGNDATCAAAPVNNLDQRGITRPQGAHCDIGSYESQNAALA
;
A
#
# COMPACT_ATOMS: atom_id res chain seq x y z
N GLY A 1 -0.75 24.97 -8.75
CA GLY A 1 -0.03 25.13 -7.47
C GLY A 1 1.35 25.65 -7.77
N VAL A 2 1.75 26.75 -7.14
CA VAL A 2 3.06 27.40 -7.38
C VAL A 2 4.13 26.62 -6.61
N SER A 3 5.24 26.24 -7.25
CA SER A 3 6.41 25.70 -6.54
C SER A 3 6.90 26.72 -5.51
N LYS A 4 7.07 26.30 -4.26
CA LYS A 4 7.56 27.17 -3.18
C LYS A 4 9.08 27.19 -3.22
N LEU A 5 9.62 28.10 -4.03
CA LEU A 5 11.06 28.30 -4.21
C LEU A 5 11.61 29.33 -3.22
N VAL A 6 12.58 28.92 -2.42
CA VAL A 6 13.44 29.77 -1.58
C VAL A 6 14.77 29.96 -2.31
N THR A 7 14.98 31.13 -2.89
CA THR A 7 16.25 31.49 -3.56
C THR A 7 17.14 32.23 -2.57
N LEU A 8 18.34 31.71 -2.32
CA LEU A 8 19.29 32.33 -1.40
C LEU A 8 19.87 33.62 -1.99
N GLY A 9 19.80 34.72 -1.23
CA GLY A 9 20.49 35.98 -1.53
C GLY A 9 21.88 36.11 -0.92
N GLY A 10 22.30 35.10 -0.14
CA GLY A 10 23.55 35.02 0.60
C GLY A 10 23.72 33.62 1.21
N PRO A 11 24.92 33.26 1.70
CA PRO A 11 25.13 31.97 2.35
C PRO A 11 24.31 31.87 3.65
N LEU A 12 23.77 30.68 3.93
CA LEU A 12 23.13 30.41 5.21
C LEU A 12 24.18 30.30 6.34
N PRO A 13 23.82 30.62 7.59
CA PRO A 13 24.70 30.38 8.73
C PRO A 13 24.95 28.87 8.89
N ALA A 14 26.14 28.53 9.39
CA ALA A 14 26.46 27.15 9.72
C ALA A 14 25.55 26.63 10.85
N ILE A 15 25.16 25.36 10.74
CA ILE A 15 24.38 24.65 11.75
C ILE A 15 25.29 24.39 12.95
N THR A 16 25.04 25.14 14.03
CA THR A 16 25.78 25.11 15.29
C THR A 16 25.01 24.41 16.41
N ASP A 17 23.78 24.00 16.15
CA ASP A 17 22.98 23.16 17.03
C ASP A 17 22.10 22.21 16.23
N ASP A 18 21.55 21.18 16.89
CA ASP A 18 20.76 20.16 16.20
C ASP A 18 19.52 20.77 15.53
N LEU A 19 19.32 20.48 14.25
CA LEU A 19 18.29 21.10 13.43
C LEU A 19 17.53 20.05 12.61
N THR A 20 16.22 20.18 12.57
CA THR A 20 15.34 19.43 11.67
C THR A 20 14.61 20.40 10.74
N ILE A 21 14.65 20.12 9.44
CA ILE A 21 13.95 20.87 8.39
C ILE A 21 13.04 19.90 7.64
N ILE A 22 11.74 20.21 7.63
CA ILE A 22 10.70 19.37 7.01
C ILE A 22 9.98 20.19 5.94
N GLY A 23 9.99 19.70 4.71
CA GLY A 23 9.21 20.25 3.60
C GLY A 23 7.75 19.75 3.60
N ASN A 24 6.91 20.28 2.71
CA ASN A 24 5.48 19.93 2.64
C ASN A 24 5.21 18.97 1.46
N TYR A 25 4.51 17.86 1.72
CA TYR A 25 4.17 16.82 0.74
C TYR A 25 2.88 17.11 -0.04
N GLY A 26 1.93 17.87 0.53
CA GLY A 26 0.58 18.02 -0.04
C GLY A 26 0.36 19.22 -0.99
N SER A 27 1.16 20.29 -0.87
CA SER A 27 0.98 21.52 -1.67
C SER A 27 2.01 21.72 -2.79
N GLY A 28 2.87 20.73 -3.01
CA GLY A 28 4.09 20.81 -3.81
C GLY A 28 5.35 21.00 -2.94
N PRO A 29 6.49 20.38 -3.31
CA PRO A 29 7.70 20.40 -2.50
C PRO A 29 8.31 21.80 -2.35
N VAL A 30 9.00 22.02 -1.23
CA VAL A 30 9.77 23.26 -0.99
C VAL A 30 11.16 23.08 -1.59
N THR A 31 11.57 24.00 -2.45
CA THR A 31 12.92 24.04 -3.00
C THR A 31 13.74 25.11 -2.31
N VAL A 32 14.89 24.75 -1.74
CA VAL A 32 15.93 25.68 -1.33
C VAL A 32 17.00 25.69 -2.41
N SER A 33 17.15 26.85 -3.04
CA SER A 33 18.03 27.04 -4.19
C SER A 33 19.21 27.93 -3.83
N GLY A 34 20.42 27.45 -4.06
CA GLY A 34 21.66 28.23 -3.95
C GLY A 34 21.85 29.26 -5.07
N ALA A 35 20.90 29.35 -6.01
CA ALA A 35 20.86 30.30 -7.12
C ALA A 35 22.13 30.29 -8.00
N ASN A 36 22.83 29.15 -8.09
CA ASN A 36 24.12 29.01 -8.73
C ASN A 36 25.18 30.02 -8.23
N THR A 37 25.08 30.44 -6.96
CA THR A 37 26.00 31.39 -6.36
C THR A 37 26.44 31.04 -4.94
N HIS A 38 25.71 30.16 -4.23
CA HIS A 38 25.95 29.89 -2.81
C HIS A 38 25.91 28.40 -2.49
N GLN A 39 26.75 27.99 -1.54
CA GLN A 39 26.61 26.74 -0.83
C GLN A 39 25.39 26.84 0.10
N ILE A 40 24.54 25.81 0.13
CA ILE A 40 23.26 25.89 0.84
C ILE A 40 23.45 25.60 2.33
N PHE A 41 23.97 24.44 2.71
CA PHE A 41 24.15 24.07 4.12
C PHE A 41 25.60 23.80 4.50
N ARG A 42 25.95 24.17 5.74
CA ARG A 42 27.15 23.70 6.43
C ARG A 42 26.78 23.17 7.80
N VAL A 43 27.19 21.94 8.11
CA VAL A 43 26.94 21.29 9.41
C VAL A 43 28.26 21.18 10.16
N ASN A 44 28.33 21.75 11.36
CA ASN A 44 29.55 21.74 12.16
C ASN A 44 29.73 20.42 12.91
N ASN A 45 30.96 20.19 13.35
CA ASN A 45 31.38 18.99 14.06
C ASN A 45 30.47 18.68 15.27
N GLY A 46 30.00 17.43 15.34
CA GLY A 46 29.13 16.95 16.41
C GLY A 46 27.71 17.50 16.39
N LYS A 47 27.27 18.18 15.33
CA LYS A 47 25.90 18.71 15.18
C LYS A 47 25.10 17.92 14.19
N LYS A 48 23.78 17.84 14.44
CA LYS A 48 22.85 17.08 13.62
C LYS A 48 22.03 17.97 12.70
N LEU A 49 21.88 17.56 11.44
CA LEU A 49 20.91 18.10 10.50
C LEU A 49 20.00 16.97 10.00
N ASN A 50 18.69 17.11 10.16
CA ASN A 50 17.69 16.21 9.60
C ASN A 50 16.91 16.93 8.49
N LEU A 51 16.98 16.41 7.28
CA LEU A 51 16.29 16.93 6.09
C LEU A 51 15.21 15.94 5.67
N GLN A 52 13.97 16.40 5.62
CA GLN A 52 12.82 15.60 5.19
C GLN A 52 12.05 16.35 4.11
N THR A 53 11.63 15.63 3.06
CA THR A 53 10.66 16.12 2.06
C THR A 53 11.04 17.46 1.40
N ILE A 54 12.34 17.71 1.22
CA ILE A 54 12.89 18.99 0.74
C ILE A 54 13.72 18.83 -0.54
N LEU A 55 13.67 19.85 -1.39
CA LEU A 55 14.44 19.93 -2.65
C LEU A 55 15.63 20.88 -2.43
N ILE A 56 16.85 20.40 -2.59
CA ILE A 56 18.09 21.16 -2.46
C ILE A 56 18.77 21.23 -3.81
N GLY A 57 18.85 22.42 -4.40
CA GLY A 57 19.39 22.52 -5.76
C GLY A 57 20.06 23.82 -6.13
N ASN A 58 20.76 23.79 -7.27
CA ASN A 58 21.51 24.94 -7.79
C ASN A 58 22.50 25.52 -6.75
N GLY A 59 23.01 24.69 -5.83
CA GLY A 59 24.05 25.07 -4.89
C GLY A 59 25.42 25.07 -5.56
N VAL A 60 26.29 25.98 -5.13
CA VAL A 60 27.68 26.08 -5.62
C VAL A 60 28.64 25.87 -4.48
N GLY A 61 29.62 25.02 -4.71
CA GLY A 61 30.61 24.71 -3.71
C GLY A 61 31.35 25.96 -3.23
N ALA A 62 31.59 26.01 -1.92
CA ALA A 62 32.33 27.09 -1.28
C ALA A 62 33.63 26.56 -0.69
N SER A 63 34.59 27.47 -0.44
CA SER A 63 35.83 27.06 0.21
C SER A 63 35.58 26.58 1.64
N CYS A 64 36.04 25.38 1.94
CA CYS A 64 35.98 24.77 3.27
C CYS A 64 37.34 24.77 3.99
N GLY A 65 38.32 25.52 3.45
CA GLY A 65 39.69 25.59 3.98
C GLY A 65 40.70 24.85 3.10
N ALA A 66 42.00 25.13 3.31
CA ALA A 66 43.12 24.51 2.60
C ALA A 66 43.05 24.55 1.05
N GLY A 67 42.32 25.51 0.47
CA GLY A 67 42.12 25.61 -0.97
C GLY A 67 41.09 24.63 -1.55
N ILE A 68 40.35 23.91 -0.70
CA ILE A 68 39.36 22.92 -1.12
C ILE A 68 38.00 23.58 -1.31
N ILE A 69 37.30 23.22 -2.38
CA ILE A 69 35.89 23.56 -2.63
C ILE A 69 35.02 22.37 -2.23
N CYS A 70 34.15 22.58 -1.25
CA CYS A 70 33.24 21.56 -0.72
C CYS A 70 31.84 21.68 -1.35
N GLY A 71 31.04 20.62 -1.24
CA GLY A 71 29.79 20.44 -1.99
C GLY A 71 28.80 21.60 -1.97
N GLY A 72 28.15 21.83 -3.11
CA GLY A 72 27.28 22.99 -3.30
C GLY A 72 25.95 22.90 -2.55
N GLY A 73 25.43 21.69 -2.35
CA GLY A 73 24.23 21.48 -1.54
C GLY A 73 24.53 21.50 -0.04
N LEU A 74 25.53 20.72 0.38
CA LEU A 74 25.82 20.53 1.79
C LEU A 74 27.30 20.22 2.03
N PHE A 75 27.89 20.89 3.03
CA PHE A 75 29.16 20.51 3.61
C PHE A 75 28.95 19.99 5.05
N ASN A 76 29.26 18.72 5.29
CA ASN A 76 29.25 18.11 6.62
C ASN A 76 30.68 18.07 7.18
N ASP A 77 30.96 18.86 8.21
CA ASP A 77 32.27 19.06 8.82
C ASP A 77 32.36 18.30 10.16
N GLY A 78 32.27 16.97 10.11
CA GLY A 78 32.24 16.10 11.29
C GLY A 78 30.87 16.00 11.99
N GLY A 79 29.80 16.49 11.36
CA GLY A 79 28.43 16.39 11.88
C GLY A 79 27.71 15.10 11.50
N ILE A 80 26.41 15.05 11.83
CA ILE A 80 25.48 13.97 11.48
C ILE A 80 24.40 14.53 10.57
N VAL A 81 24.18 13.92 9.41
CA VAL A 81 23.20 14.37 8.43
C VAL A 81 22.25 13.23 8.10
N ASP A 82 20.98 13.38 8.44
CA ASP A 82 19.91 12.44 8.05
C ASP A 82 19.10 13.05 6.90
N ILE A 83 18.99 12.33 5.78
CA ILE A 83 18.25 12.74 4.59
C ILE A 83 17.18 11.70 4.31
N TYR A 84 15.92 12.13 4.33
CA TYR A 84 14.77 11.26 4.11
C TYR A 84 13.84 11.87 3.07
N PHE A 85 13.44 11.08 2.07
CA PHE A 85 12.46 11.48 1.06
C PHE A 85 12.77 12.86 0.44
N SER A 86 14.03 13.12 0.13
CA SER A 86 14.50 14.45 -0.28
C SER A 86 15.21 14.37 -1.63
N TYR A 87 15.39 15.54 -2.26
CA TYR A 87 15.85 15.62 -3.64
C TYR A 87 17.03 16.59 -3.78
N PHE A 88 18.17 16.11 -4.24
CA PHE A 88 19.36 16.94 -4.48
C PHE A 88 19.65 17.05 -5.97
N PHE A 89 19.53 18.25 -6.54
CA PHE A 89 19.61 18.42 -7.98
C PHE A 89 20.40 19.63 -8.46
N ASN A 90 21.19 19.43 -9.51
CA ASN A 90 21.98 20.49 -10.15
C ASN A 90 22.87 21.28 -9.16
N ASN A 91 23.38 20.63 -8.12
CA ASN A 91 24.40 21.20 -7.24
C ASN A 91 25.78 20.91 -7.82
N HIS A 92 26.72 21.84 -7.67
CA HIS A 92 28.04 21.68 -8.26
C HIS A 92 29.21 22.16 -7.41
N ALA A 93 30.35 21.51 -7.63
CA ALA A 93 31.66 21.87 -7.09
C ALA A 93 32.72 21.59 -8.17
N ASP A 94 32.76 22.43 -9.21
CA ASP A 94 33.46 22.12 -10.46
C ASP A 94 34.96 21.84 -10.30
N ASP A 95 35.67 22.61 -9.48
CA ASP A 95 37.08 22.37 -9.12
C ASP A 95 37.22 21.74 -7.72
N GLY A 96 36.15 21.11 -7.22
CA GLY A 96 36.02 20.68 -5.83
C GLY A 96 35.61 19.23 -5.67
N PHE A 97 34.91 18.95 -4.57
CA PHE A 97 34.53 17.59 -4.22
C PHE A 97 33.07 17.55 -3.75
N GLY A 98 32.35 16.51 -4.20
CA GLY A 98 31.00 16.21 -3.71
C GLY A 98 29.98 17.23 -4.20
N GLY A 99 29.67 17.26 -5.51
CA GLY A 99 28.86 18.33 -6.12
C GLY A 99 27.58 18.68 -5.35
N ALA A 100 26.88 17.67 -4.81
CA ALA A 100 25.83 17.88 -3.82
C ALA A 100 26.36 17.92 -2.38
N ILE A 101 27.04 16.86 -1.92
CA ILE A 101 27.44 16.68 -0.52
C ILE A 101 28.93 16.40 -0.41
N TYR A 102 29.62 17.18 0.41
CA TYR A 102 30.95 16.82 0.92
C TYR A 102 30.85 16.42 2.39
N ASN A 103 31.25 15.20 2.71
CA ASN A 103 31.28 14.67 4.07
C ASN A 103 32.73 14.54 4.54
N SER A 104 33.12 15.28 5.58
CA SER A 104 34.45 15.25 6.18
C SER A 104 34.37 14.65 7.58
N GLY A 105 34.75 13.38 7.74
CA GLY A 105 34.78 12.69 9.03
C GLY A 105 33.42 12.53 9.74
N GLY A 106 32.33 12.99 9.15
CA GLY A 106 30.97 12.92 9.71
C GLY A 106 30.19 11.69 9.25
N THR A 107 28.92 11.62 9.64
CA THR A 107 27.97 10.58 9.24
C THR A 107 26.87 11.14 8.37
N VAL A 108 26.56 10.49 7.25
CA VAL A 108 25.42 10.81 6.38
C VAL A 108 24.56 9.57 6.19
N GLU A 109 23.28 9.67 6.54
CA GLU A 109 22.26 8.64 6.32
C GLU A 109 21.28 9.13 5.24
N ILE A 110 21.05 8.34 4.20
CA ILE A 110 20.18 8.70 3.07
C ILE A 110 19.15 7.60 2.87
N LYS A 111 17.87 7.96 2.85
CA LYS A 111 16.75 7.02 2.65
C LYS A 111 15.72 7.57 1.68
N LEU A 112 15.22 6.74 0.78
CA LEU A 112 14.09 7.05 -0.11
C LEU A 112 14.27 8.38 -0.87
N SER A 113 15.50 8.73 -1.22
CA SER A 113 15.85 10.07 -1.72
C SER A 113 16.44 9.98 -3.12
N ASP A 114 16.34 11.07 -3.90
CA ASP A 114 16.94 11.12 -5.23
C ASP A 114 18.01 12.20 -5.35
N PHE A 115 19.07 11.85 -6.05
CA PHE A 115 20.16 12.73 -6.44
C PHE A 115 20.21 12.74 -7.96
N GLN A 116 20.11 13.93 -8.57
CA GLN A 116 20.09 14.05 -10.03
C GLN A 116 21.00 15.17 -10.53
N ILE A 117 21.83 14.89 -11.53
CA ILE A 117 22.51 15.93 -12.34
C ILE A 117 23.43 16.85 -11.50
N ASN A 118 23.83 16.39 -10.32
CA ASN A 118 24.89 17.03 -9.54
C ASN A 118 26.25 16.76 -10.19
N HIS A 119 27.17 17.73 -10.14
CA HIS A 119 28.45 17.60 -10.84
C HIS A 119 29.66 18.18 -10.09
N ALA A 120 30.82 17.60 -10.36
CA ALA A 120 32.13 18.07 -9.92
C ALA A 120 33.10 17.94 -11.10
N ALA A 121 32.94 18.80 -12.11
CA ALA A 121 33.43 18.59 -13.47
C ALA A 121 34.93 18.26 -13.58
N ALA A 122 35.77 18.94 -12.79
CA ALA A 122 37.22 18.72 -12.66
C ALA A 122 37.61 18.16 -11.28
N GLY A 123 36.62 17.65 -10.56
CA GLY A 123 36.70 17.18 -9.17
C GLY A 123 36.38 15.69 -9.02
N SER A 124 35.93 15.30 -7.82
CA SER A 124 35.49 13.91 -7.55
C SER A 124 34.18 13.84 -6.77
N GLY A 125 33.37 12.83 -7.07
CA GLY A 125 32.06 12.63 -6.45
C GLY A 125 31.03 13.64 -6.96
N GLY A 126 30.42 13.38 -8.11
CA GLY A 126 29.47 14.32 -8.72
C GLY A 126 28.27 14.63 -7.82
N ALA A 127 27.79 13.62 -7.08
CA ALA A 127 26.85 13.80 -5.99
C ALA A 127 27.57 13.91 -4.64
N ILE A 128 28.31 12.87 -4.23
CA ILE A 128 28.82 12.75 -2.86
C ILE A 128 30.32 12.50 -2.85
N TYR A 129 31.04 13.22 -1.99
CA TYR A 129 32.41 12.90 -1.62
C TYR A 129 32.48 12.60 -0.13
N ASN A 130 32.87 11.37 0.21
CA ASN A 130 33.05 10.95 1.59
C ASN A 130 34.54 10.89 1.92
N HIS A 131 35.00 11.74 2.82
CA HIS A 131 36.38 11.82 3.28
C HIS A 131 36.50 11.35 4.73
N SER A 132 37.00 10.14 4.95
CA SER A 132 37.20 9.53 6.27
C SER A 132 35.94 9.46 7.16
N GLY A 133 34.74 9.60 6.57
CA GLY A 133 33.45 9.56 7.27
C GLY A 133 32.64 8.30 6.95
N THR A 134 31.38 8.28 7.38
CA THR A 134 30.42 7.19 7.14
C THR A 134 29.26 7.68 6.27
N VAL A 135 28.91 6.94 5.22
CA VAL A 135 27.74 7.20 4.37
C VAL A 135 26.92 5.93 4.21
N ASN A 136 25.66 5.95 4.63
CA ASN A 136 24.72 4.84 4.43
C ASN A 136 23.58 5.29 3.53
N ILE A 137 23.28 4.50 2.51
CA ILE A 137 22.30 4.79 1.48
C ILE A 137 21.33 3.63 1.40
N HIS A 138 20.04 3.92 1.55
CA HIS A 138 18.95 2.96 1.48
C HIS A 138 17.90 3.44 0.48
N ASP A 139 17.48 2.55 -0.41
CA ASP A 139 16.29 2.74 -1.25
C ASP A 139 16.29 4.07 -2.03
N SER A 140 17.45 4.49 -2.52
CA SER A 140 17.67 5.84 -3.07
C SER A 140 18.22 5.80 -4.50
N ASN A 141 18.01 6.88 -5.25
CA ASN A 141 18.39 6.97 -6.66
C ASN A 141 19.52 7.98 -6.91
N PHE A 142 20.55 7.60 -7.66
CA PHE A 142 21.70 8.43 -8.07
C PHE A 142 21.87 8.43 -9.58
N LEU A 143 21.63 9.58 -10.21
CA LEU A 143 21.30 9.62 -11.62
C LEU A 143 22.02 10.74 -12.34
N ARG A 144 22.66 10.39 -13.46
CA ARG A 144 23.23 11.37 -14.40
C ARG A 144 24.20 12.35 -13.74
N HIS A 145 24.94 11.88 -12.75
CA HIS A 145 26.00 12.66 -12.14
C HIS A 145 27.24 12.70 -13.01
N ASN A 146 28.00 13.79 -12.93
CA ASN A 146 29.24 13.93 -13.68
C ASN A 146 30.39 14.38 -12.78
N ALA A 147 31.52 13.70 -12.84
CA ALA A 147 32.74 14.14 -12.15
C ALA A 147 34.01 13.71 -12.90
N GLY A 148 35.17 14.24 -12.49
CA GLY A 148 36.46 13.72 -12.92
C GLY A 148 36.67 12.25 -12.55
N HIS A 149 36.34 11.91 -11.29
CA HIS A 149 36.30 10.54 -10.78
C HIS A 149 35.09 10.29 -9.89
N GLY A 150 34.64 9.03 -9.79
CA GLY A 150 33.49 8.67 -8.98
C GLY A 150 32.26 9.44 -9.45
N GLY A 151 31.78 9.11 -10.63
CA GLY A 151 30.82 9.94 -11.38
C GLY A 151 29.63 10.36 -10.52
N ALA A 152 29.10 9.46 -9.70
CA ALA A 152 28.18 9.81 -8.61
C ALA A 152 28.91 10.02 -7.28
N ILE A 153 29.71 9.04 -6.83
CA ILE A 153 30.23 9.03 -5.47
C ILE A 153 31.72 8.70 -5.44
N THR A 154 32.46 9.39 -4.59
CA THR A 154 33.81 8.98 -4.18
C THR A 154 33.85 8.71 -2.68
N ASN A 155 34.30 7.52 -2.30
CA ASN A 155 34.58 7.14 -0.92
C ASN A 155 36.10 7.12 -0.70
N GLN A 156 36.63 8.14 -0.03
CA GLN A 156 38.05 8.25 0.29
C GLN A 156 38.28 7.95 1.78
N ALA A 157 38.96 6.84 2.07
CA ALA A 157 39.30 6.40 3.44
C ALA A 157 38.10 6.29 4.42
N GLY A 158 36.86 6.30 3.91
CA GLY A 158 35.63 6.23 4.70
C GLY A 158 34.94 4.87 4.62
N THR A 159 33.82 4.75 5.31
CA THR A 159 32.92 3.57 5.28
C THR A 159 31.64 3.91 4.54
N MET A 160 31.21 3.02 3.64
CA MET A 160 30.02 3.23 2.82
C MET A 160 29.17 1.96 2.71
N LEU A 161 27.86 2.12 2.93
CA LEU A 161 26.83 1.10 2.66
C LEU A 161 25.85 1.63 1.62
N VAL A 162 25.58 0.83 0.60
CA VAL A 162 24.53 1.07 -0.41
C VAL A 162 23.61 -0.14 -0.41
N ASN A 163 22.33 0.05 -0.09
CA ASN A 163 21.33 -1.00 -0.03
C ASN A 163 20.05 -0.58 -0.76
N GLY A 164 19.41 -1.49 -1.50
CA GLY A 164 18.12 -1.22 -2.15
C GLY A 164 18.14 -0.09 -3.20
N SER A 165 19.32 0.32 -3.66
CA SER A 165 19.50 1.62 -4.35
C SER A 165 19.83 1.48 -5.83
N LEU A 166 19.64 2.57 -6.58
CA LEU A 166 19.80 2.61 -8.03
C LEU A 166 20.82 3.66 -8.46
N PHE A 167 21.79 3.25 -9.29
CA PHE A 167 22.82 4.12 -9.87
C PHE A 167 22.77 4.05 -11.38
N VAL A 168 22.33 5.13 -12.04
CA VAL A 168 22.06 5.11 -13.48
C VAL A 168 22.69 6.29 -14.21
N GLU A 169 23.34 6.00 -15.33
CA GLU A 169 23.87 7.00 -16.27
C GLU A 169 24.86 7.99 -15.63
N ASN A 170 25.56 7.59 -14.56
CA ASN A 170 26.59 8.41 -13.94
C ASN A 170 27.90 8.32 -14.72
N SER A 171 28.65 9.41 -14.78
CA SER A 171 29.81 9.53 -15.67
C SER A 171 31.04 10.08 -14.95
N ALA A 172 32.12 9.31 -14.98
CA ALA A 172 33.47 9.79 -14.65
C ALA A 172 34.19 10.17 -15.95
N ASN A 173 34.46 11.46 -16.16
CA ASN A 173 34.97 12.00 -17.43
C ASN A 173 36.52 12.11 -17.49
N GLY A 174 37.21 11.99 -16.35
CA GLY A 174 38.66 12.09 -16.26
C GLY A 174 39.24 13.51 -16.37
N ALA A 175 38.42 14.56 -16.31
CA ALA A 175 38.84 15.95 -16.50
C ALA A 175 39.52 16.57 -15.26
N ILE A 176 40.39 15.82 -14.57
CA ILE A 176 41.15 16.34 -13.42
C ILE A 176 42.51 16.85 -13.87
N SER A 177 42.81 18.12 -13.61
CA SER A 177 44.06 18.76 -14.04
C SER A 177 45.28 18.09 -13.40
N GLY A 178 46.24 17.66 -14.23
CA GLY A 178 47.47 17.02 -13.76
C GLY A 178 47.35 15.52 -13.47
N ASP A 179 46.16 14.93 -13.66
CA ASP A 179 45.96 13.49 -13.57
C ASP A 179 46.02 12.81 -14.95
N SER A 180 46.76 11.71 -15.04
CA SER A 180 46.85 10.84 -16.22
C SER A 180 45.90 9.64 -16.17
N ASN A 181 45.14 9.46 -15.08
CA ASN A 181 44.35 8.26 -14.82
C ASN A 181 43.05 8.15 -15.61
N GLY A 182 42.61 9.23 -16.25
CA GLY A 182 41.30 9.35 -16.88
C GLY A 182 40.15 9.14 -15.88
N GLY A 183 38.94 8.90 -16.37
CA GLY A 183 37.78 8.63 -15.55
C GLY A 183 37.85 7.25 -14.91
N ILE A 184 37.66 7.17 -13.59
CA ILE A 184 37.56 5.92 -12.83
C ILE A 184 36.31 5.92 -11.95
N GLY A 185 35.65 4.77 -11.84
CA GLY A 185 34.41 4.61 -11.06
C GLY A 185 33.27 5.44 -11.64
N GLY A 186 32.68 5.01 -12.75
CA GLY A 186 31.63 5.78 -13.44
C GLY A 186 30.41 6.04 -12.55
N ALA A 187 30.06 5.09 -11.67
CA ALA A 187 29.16 5.35 -10.54
C ALA A 187 29.94 5.68 -9.27
N ILE A 188 30.74 4.73 -8.76
CA ILE A 188 31.40 4.85 -7.46
C ILE A 188 32.90 4.55 -7.56
N LEU A 189 33.70 5.46 -7.03
CA LEU A 189 35.11 5.25 -6.73
C LEU A 189 35.30 4.99 -5.23
N ASN A 190 35.84 3.83 -4.87
CA ASN A 190 36.31 3.53 -3.51
C ASN A 190 37.84 3.59 -3.45
N SER A 191 38.40 4.48 -2.63
CA SER A 191 39.83 4.76 -2.52
C SER A 191 40.29 4.78 -1.06
N GLY A 192 40.95 3.71 -0.64
CA GLY A 192 41.42 3.51 0.74
C GLY A 192 40.30 3.27 1.76
N GLY A 193 39.04 3.12 1.33
CA GLY A 193 37.86 2.94 2.18
C GLY A 193 37.22 1.55 2.08
N MET A 194 36.12 1.37 2.82
CA MET A 194 35.27 0.19 2.79
C MET A 194 33.93 0.52 2.13
N LEU A 195 33.55 -0.26 1.11
CA LEU A 195 32.28 -0.15 0.40
C LEU A 195 31.52 -1.48 0.43
N THR A 196 30.29 -1.47 0.91
CA THR A 196 29.34 -2.58 0.79
C THR A 196 28.17 -2.16 -0.09
N VAL A 197 27.86 -2.98 -1.09
CA VAL A 197 26.71 -2.83 -2.00
C VAL A 197 25.81 -4.05 -1.86
N ALA A 198 24.53 -3.85 -1.57
CA ALA A 198 23.54 -4.89 -1.38
C ALA A 198 22.23 -4.54 -2.12
N ASN A 199 21.52 -5.53 -2.68
CA ASN A 199 20.19 -5.34 -3.27
C ASN A 199 20.10 -4.13 -4.22
N SER A 200 21.14 -3.85 -5.00
CA SER A 200 21.24 -2.59 -5.73
C SER A 200 21.51 -2.81 -7.21
N THR A 201 21.03 -1.88 -8.04
CA THR A 201 21.20 -1.92 -9.48
C THR A 201 22.09 -0.78 -9.97
N PHE A 202 23.09 -1.12 -10.78
CA PHE A 202 24.00 -0.17 -11.43
C PHE A 202 23.89 -0.34 -12.95
N SER A 203 23.39 0.66 -13.66
CA SER A 203 23.19 0.56 -15.11
C SER A 203 23.52 1.81 -15.90
N GLY A 204 24.15 1.63 -17.07
CA GLY A 204 24.46 2.75 -17.97
C GLY A 204 25.54 3.70 -17.44
N ASN A 205 26.27 3.35 -16.39
CA ASN A 205 27.31 4.21 -15.84
C ASN A 205 28.58 4.12 -16.70
N THR A 206 29.33 5.21 -16.82
CA THR A 206 30.45 5.33 -17.76
C THR A 206 31.70 5.87 -17.10
N ALA A 207 32.84 5.23 -17.36
CA ALA A 207 34.18 5.75 -17.06
C ALA A 207 34.92 6.04 -18.37
N ALA A 208 35.26 7.31 -18.63
CA ALA A 208 35.86 7.72 -19.91
C ALA A 208 37.38 7.87 -19.82
N ASN A 209 38.10 7.44 -20.87
CA ASN A 209 39.54 7.69 -21.07
C ASN A 209 40.46 7.20 -19.93
N GLY A 210 40.03 6.25 -19.08
CA GLY A 210 40.74 5.90 -17.84
C GLY A 210 40.87 4.40 -17.52
N PHE A 211 41.32 4.11 -16.30
CA PHE A 211 41.69 2.78 -15.80
C PHE A 211 40.50 1.88 -15.34
N GLY A 212 39.27 2.17 -15.76
CA GLY A 212 38.10 1.27 -15.61
C GLY A 212 37.09 1.52 -14.51
N GLY A 213 36.15 0.57 -14.38
CA GLY A 213 35.09 0.55 -13.37
C GLY A 213 33.87 1.36 -13.79
N GLY A 214 33.33 1.11 -14.99
CA GLY A 214 32.16 1.83 -15.52
C GLY A 214 31.04 1.98 -14.50
N ALA A 215 30.76 0.96 -13.69
CA ALA A 215 30.03 1.10 -12.43
C ALA A 215 30.95 1.34 -11.22
N LEU A 216 31.73 0.34 -10.83
CA LEU A 216 32.49 0.35 -9.57
C LEU A 216 34.00 0.27 -9.80
N TYR A 217 34.75 1.16 -9.15
CA TYR A 217 36.20 1.06 -9.04
C TYR A 217 36.63 0.93 -7.58
N ASN A 218 37.46 -0.07 -7.26
CA ASN A 218 38.00 -0.31 -5.93
C ASN A 218 39.54 -0.24 -5.94
N GLY A 219 40.10 0.78 -5.29
CA GLY A 219 41.55 1.04 -5.27
C GLY A 219 42.35 0.05 -4.41
N GLY A 220 43.67 0.05 -4.58
CA GLY A 220 44.60 -0.96 -4.03
C GLY A 220 44.53 -1.23 -2.52
N SER A 221 44.28 -0.20 -1.72
CA SER A 221 44.17 -0.30 -0.25
C SER A 221 42.73 -0.38 0.26
N SER A 222 41.78 -0.73 -0.61
CA SER A 222 40.34 -0.59 -0.34
C SER A 222 39.64 -1.96 -0.30
N THR A 223 38.48 -2.03 0.35
CA THR A 223 37.64 -3.23 0.41
C THR A 223 36.29 -2.98 -0.25
N LEU A 224 35.88 -3.88 -1.14
CA LEU A 224 34.59 -3.88 -1.80
C LEU A 224 33.87 -5.21 -1.54
N THR A 225 32.64 -5.12 -1.04
CA THR A 225 31.69 -6.23 -0.91
C THR A 225 30.46 -5.93 -1.76
N VAL A 226 30.06 -6.86 -2.62
CA VAL A 226 28.87 -6.74 -3.48
C VAL A 226 28.02 -8.00 -3.31
N VAL A 227 26.76 -7.82 -2.91
CA VAL A 227 25.84 -8.91 -2.60
C VAL A 227 24.46 -8.65 -3.23
N ASN A 228 23.80 -9.68 -3.76
CA ASN A 228 22.44 -9.58 -4.33
C ASN A 228 22.26 -8.35 -5.24
N SER A 229 23.24 -8.04 -6.09
CA SER A 229 23.24 -6.80 -6.85
C SER A 229 23.41 -7.05 -8.34
N THR A 230 22.85 -6.17 -9.16
CA THR A 230 22.90 -6.26 -10.62
C THR A 230 23.70 -5.10 -11.19
N LEU A 231 24.87 -5.39 -11.74
CA LEU A 231 25.76 -4.41 -12.38
C LEU A 231 25.77 -4.68 -13.89
N ALA A 232 24.89 -4.01 -14.62
CA ALA A 232 24.68 -4.30 -16.03
C ALA A 232 24.72 -3.08 -16.95
N ASN A 233 25.14 -3.25 -18.20
CA ASN A 233 25.15 -2.18 -19.21
C ASN A 233 26.04 -0.98 -18.83
N ASN A 234 27.12 -1.19 -18.09
CA ASN A 234 28.09 -0.13 -17.75
C ASN A 234 29.26 -0.14 -18.73
N ASP A 235 29.88 1.01 -18.93
CA ASP A 235 30.80 1.23 -20.05
C ASP A 235 32.13 1.87 -19.61
N VAL A 236 33.18 1.50 -20.33
CA VAL A 236 34.47 2.18 -20.32
C VAL A 236 34.70 2.72 -21.74
N THR A 237 34.47 4.02 -21.93
CA THR A 237 34.61 4.66 -23.25
C THR A 237 36.06 5.05 -23.53
N ASN A 238 36.52 4.81 -24.75
CA ASN A 238 37.91 5.04 -25.20
C ASN A 238 38.97 4.44 -24.25
N PRO A 239 38.93 3.11 -24.00
CA PRO A 239 39.92 2.49 -23.12
C PRO A 239 41.33 2.70 -23.69
N ILE A 240 42.31 2.86 -22.80
CA ILE A 240 43.72 2.92 -23.18
C ILE A 240 44.05 1.63 -23.96
N SER A 241 44.52 1.79 -25.21
CA SER A 241 44.74 0.68 -26.14
C SER A 241 45.61 -0.41 -25.54
N GLY A 242 45.15 -1.67 -25.59
CA GLY A 242 45.88 -2.84 -25.10
C GLY A 242 45.64 -3.20 -23.63
N THR A 243 44.68 -2.56 -22.96
CA THR A 243 44.31 -2.87 -21.56
C THR A 243 42.80 -3.12 -21.44
N THR A 244 42.41 -4.16 -20.71
CA THR A 244 41.00 -4.47 -20.42
C THR A 244 40.68 -4.03 -19.00
N TRP A 245 39.57 -3.32 -18.85
CA TRP A 245 39.20 -2.64 -17.62
C TRP A 245 37.73 -2.93 -17.36
N GLY A 246 37.42 -3.66 -16.28
CA GLY A 246 36.06 -4.12 -16.04
C GLY A 246 35.06 -2.96 -16.04
N GLY A 247 34.14 -2.95 -17.00
CA GLY A 247 33.04 -2.02 -17.13
C GLY A 247 32.03 -2.16 -16.00
N GLY A 248 31.81 -3.37 -15.49
CA GLY A 248 31.07 -3.57 -14.25
C GLY A 248 31.94 -3.21 -13.03
N VAL A 249 32.97 -4.00 -12.79
CA VAL A 249 33.86 -3.84 -11.62
C VAL A 249 35.33 -3.84 -12.03
N SER A 250 36.08 -2.84 -11.57
CA SER A 250 37.54 -2.81 -11.63
C SER A 250 38.11 -2.82 -10.21
N ASN A 251 38.74 -3.93 -9.82
CA ASN A 251 39.25 -4.14 -8.47
C ASN A 251 40.78 -4.25 -8.42
N TRP A 252 41.38 -3.42 -7.56
CA TRP A 252 42.81 -3.42 -7.24
C TRP A 252 43.07 -3.74 -5.77
N GLY A 253 42.04 -3.64 -4.91
CA GLY A 253 42.09 -3.98 -3.50
C GLY A 253 41.51 -5.37 -3.22
N THR A 254 40.74 -5.48 -2.14
CA THR A 254 40.01 -6.71 -1.77
C THR A 254 38.58 -6.68 -2.33
N LEU A 255 38.16 -7.78 -2.95
CA LEU A 255 36.80 -7.96 -3.48
C LEU A 255 36.13 -9.21 -2.91
N SER A 256 34.92 -9.02 -2.36
CA SER A 256 33.94 -10.08 -2.13
C SER A 256 32.73 -9.87 -3.03
N LEU A 257 32.38 -10.88 -3.84
CA LEU A 257 31.25 -10.84 -4.77
C LEU A 257 30.38 -12.07 -4.51
N VAL A 258 29.11 -11.90 -4.17
CA VAL A 258 28.21 -13.00 -3.80
C VAL A 258 26.80 -12.77 -4.33
N ASN A 259 26.09 -13.82 -4.79
CA ASN A 259 24.70 -13.74 -5.26
C ASN A 259 24.44 -12.62 -6.27
N SER A 260 25.43 -12.20 -7.04
CA SER A 260 25.36 -10.97 -7.84
C SER A 260 25.50 -11.25 -9.33
N ILE A 261 24.89 -10.38 -10.13
CA ILE A 261 24.96 -10.42 -11.59
C ILE A 261 25.87 -9.28 -12.09
N VAL A 262 26.87 -9.60 -12.89
CA VAL A 262 27.70 -8.62 -13.61
C VAL A 262 27.68 -8.97 -15.09
N ALA A 263 27.03 -8.16 -15.92
CA ALA A 263 26.79 -8.53 -17.32
C ALA A 263 26.57 -7.36 -18.26
N ASN A 264 26.67 -7.60 -19.57
CA ASN A 264 26.46 -6.61 -20.62
C ASN A 264 27.35 -5.36 -20.45
N ASN A 265 28.49 -5.48 -19.76
CA ASN A 265 29.38 -4.34 -19.57
C ASN A 265 30.43 -4.28 -20.69
N THR A 266 30.75 -3.07 -21.13
CA THR A 266 31.78 -2.85 -22.16
C THR A 266 33.14 -2.60 -21.49
N GLY A 267 34.20 -3.21 -22.02
CA GLY A 267 35.53 -3.25 -21.38
C GLY A 267 35.81 -4.51 -20.55
N GLY A 268 34.82 -5.41 -20.44
CA GLY A 268 34.81 -6.63 -19.64
C GLY A 268 33.89 -6.49 -18.43
N ASP A 269 33.38 -7.58 -17.86
CA ASP A 269 32.46 -7.47 -16.72
C ASP A 269 33.19 -7.15 -15.42
N CYS A 270 34.26 -7.88 -15.13
CA CYS A 270 34.93 -7.84 -13.85
C CYS A 270 36.44 -8.07 -14.00
N VAL A 271 37.25 -7.07 -13.66
CA VAL A 271 38.72 -7.19 -13.64
C VAL A 271 39.23 -7.13 -12.21
N ASN A 272 40.16 -8.01 -11.87
CA ASN A 272 40.75 -8.08 -10.55
C ASN A 272 42.26 -8.33 -10.62
N GLN A 273 43.03 -7.59 -9.82
CA GLN A 273 44.48 -7.81 -9.65
C GLN A 273 44.84 -8.80 -8.52
N SER A 274 43.92 -9.09 -7.61
CA SER A 274 44.06 -10.11 -6.56
C SER A 274 43.02 -11.22 -6.75
N SER A 275 43.07 -12.34 -6.01
CA SER A 275 42.02 -13.36 -6.10
C SER A 275 40.74 -12.84 -5.43
N ALA A 276 39.62 -12.73 -6.16
CA ALA A 276 38.33 -12.41 -5.56
C ALA A 276 37.86 -13.58 -4.68
N ASN A 277 37.20 -13.27 -3.57
CA ASN A 277 36.41 -14.25 -2.84
C ASN A 277 34.96 -14.17 -3.31
N GLY A 278 34.38 -15.25 -3.82
CA GLY A 278 33.01 -15.21 -4.29
C GLY A 278 32.37 -16.56 -4.59
N HIS A 279 31.05 -16.60 -4.46
CA HIS A 279 30.21 -17.76 -4.74
C HIS A 279 28.85 -17.31 -5.26
N HIS A 280 28.16 -18.20 -5.98
CA HIS A 280 26.80 -17.95 -6.49
C HIS A 280 26.69 -16.64 -7.29
N ASN A 281 27.67 -16.34 -8.14
CA ASN A 281 27.60 -15.16 -9.01
C ASN A 281 27.35 -15.55 -10.45
N LEU A 282 26.71 -14.65 -11.20
CA LEU A 282 26.55 -14.78 -12.64
C LEU A 282 27.33 -13.68 -13.34
N ILE A 283 28.40 -14.05 -14.04
CA ILE A 283 29.23 -13.13 -14.83
C ILE A 283 29.20 -13.53 -16.30
N GLN A 284 28.80 -12.62 -17.18
CA GLN A 284 28.57 -12.93 -18.59
C GLN A 284 29.88 -13.08 -19.37
N ASP A 285 30.84 -12.20 -19.17
CA ASP A 285 32.16 -12.25 -19.80
C ASP A 285 33.10 -13.18 -19.03
N GLY A 286 33.24 -14.41 -19.55
CA GLY A 286 34.11 -15.41 -18.94
C GLY A 286 35.60 -15.09 -19.00
N SER A 287 36.04 -14.15 -19.84
CA SER A 287 37.44 -13.71 -19.93
C SER A 287 37.79 -12.63 -18.90
N HIS A 288 36.77 -11.94 -18.36
CA HIS A 288 36.90 -10.89 -17.35
C HIS A 288 35.93 -11.16 -16.19
N ALA A 289 36.24 -12.21 -15.41
CA ALA A 289 35.42 -12.68 -14.30
C ALA A 289 36.08 -12.49 -12.92
N CYS A 290 36.95 -11.49 -12.76
CA CYS A 290 37.64 -11.18 -11.50
C CYS A 290 38.44 -12.35 -10.86
N GLY A 291 38.87 -13.31 -11.69
CA GLY A 291 39.56 -14.53 -11.24
C GLY A 291 38.64 -15.63 -10.72
N LEU A 292 37.32 -15.45 -10.78
CA LEU A 292 36.34 -16.50 -10.50
C LEU A 292 36.28 -17.50 -11.66
N THR A 293 35.94 -18.74 -11.33
CA THR A 293 35.90 -19.86 -12.29
C THR A 293 34.49 -20.44 -12.37
N ASN A 294 34.04 -20.79 -13.56
CA ASN A 294 32.74 -21.42 -13.78
C ASN A 294 32.62 -22.74 -12.99
N GLY A 295 31.50 -22.93 -12.27
CA GLY A 295 31.19 -24.12 -11.47
C GLY A 295 31.90 -24.22 -10.12
N ALA A 296 32.89 -23.36 -9.83
CA ALA A 296 33.50 -23.30 -8.51
C ALA A 296 32.64 -22.43 -7.60
N ASN A 297 32.27 -22.95 -6.41
CA ASN A 297 31.36 -22.29 -5.47
C ASN A 297 30.07 -21.77 -6.14
N ASP A 298 29.51 -22.54 -7.06
CA ASP A 298 28.27 -22.23 -7.78
C ASP A 298 28.28 -20.95 -8.62
N ASN A 299 29.47 -20.42 -8.92
CA ASN A 299 29.62 -19.31 -9.86
C ASN A 299 29.28 -19.78 -11.29
N LYS A 300 28.43 -19.02 -11.98
CA LYS A 300 28.07 -19.20 -13.39
C LYS A 300 28.81 -18.16 -14.23
N ILE A 301 29.85 -18.57 -14.92
CA ILE A 301 30.78 -17.68 -15.64
C ILE A 301 30.77 -17.97 -17.14
N GLY A 302 30.69 -16.94 -17.97
CA GLY A 302 30.64 -17.10 -19.43
C GLY A 302 29.23 -17.43 -19.96
N VAL A 303 28.18 -17.08 -19.21
CA VAL A 303 26.78 -17.42 -19.52
C VAL A 303 25.93 -16.15 -19.58
N ASP A 304 25.03 -16.08 -20.56
CA ASP A 304 24.07 -14.98 -20.67
C ASP A 304 23.06 -15.01 -19.50
N PRO A 305 22.98 -13.94 -18.68
CA PRO A 305 21.98 -13.85 -17.61
C PRO A 305 20.54 -13.68 -18.11
N LYS A 306 20.30 -13.38 -19.39
CA LYS A 306 18.96 -13.08 -19.95
C LYS A 306 18.23 -12.02 -19.11
N LEU A 307 18.81 -10.83 -19.05
CA LEU A 307 18.21 -9.71 -18.32
C LEU A 307 17.22 -8.95 -19.20
N ASP A 308 16.19 -8.40 -18.57
CA ASP A 308 15.29 -7.42 -19.19
C ASP A 308 15.97 -6.04 -19.29
N ALA A 309 15.34 -5.10 -19.98
CA ALA A 309 15.73 -3.70 -19.95
C ALA A 309 15.40 -3.07 -18.59
N LEU A 310 16.20 -2.08 -18.16
CA LEU A 310 15.85 -1.27 -17.01
C LEU A 310 14.54 -0.49 -17.31
N PRO A 311 13.51 -0.54 -16.43
CA PRO A 311 12.25 0.14 -16.66
C PRO A 311 12.39 1.67 -16.83
N ALA A 312 11.52 2.25 -17.65
CA ALA A 312 11.46 3.70 -17.86
C ALA A 312 11.05 4.45 -16.57
N TRP A 313 11.38 5.74 -16.52
CA TRP A 313 10.96 6.61 -15.42
C TRP A 313 9.43 6.75 -15.35
N GLY A 314 8.84 6.59 -14.16
CA GLY A 314 7.41 6.81 -13.91
C GLY A 314 6.49 5.60 -14.10
N THR A 315 7.02 4.41 -14.35
CA THR A 315 6.28 3.15 -14.22
C THR A 315 6.11 2.79 -12.74
N GLU A 316 5.00 2.15 -12.35
CA GLU A 316 4.75 1.75 -10.95
C GLU A 316 5.87 0.82 -10.42
N GLY A 317 6.41 1.10 -9.23
CA GLY A 317 7.41 0.29 -8.52
C GLY A 317 8.87 0.83 -8.52
N TYR A 318 9.73 0.24 -7.67
CA TYR A 318 11.17 0.53 -7.64
C TYR A 318 11.84 0.03 -8.93
N ARG A 319 12.75 0.83 -9.51
CA ARG A 319 13.40 0.52 -10.80
C ARG A 319 14.64 -0.35 -10.61
N THR A 320 14.54 -1.60 -11.06
CA THR A 320 15.61 -2.60 -11.04
C THR A 320 15.54 -3.45 -12.31
N ILE A 321 16.59 -4.22 -12.60
CA ILE A 321 16.66 -5.07 -13.79
C ILE A 321 16.22 -6.49 -13.42
N ALA A 322 15.14 -6.95 -14.05
CA ALA A 322 14.61 -8.30 -13.83
C ALA A 322 15.35 -9.35 -14.68
N PRO A 323 15.66 -10.54 -14.14
CA PRO A 323 15.96 -11.71 -14.96
C PRO A 323 14.70 -12.16 -15.72
N LEU A 324 14.85 -12.49 -17.00
CA LEU A 324 13.78 -13.02 -17.85
C LEU A 324 13.54 -14.50 -17.57
N THR A 325 12.37 -15.01 -17.97
CA THR A 325 12.03 -16.43 -17.89
C THR A 325 13.13 -17.31 -18.51
N GLY A 326 13.56 -18.33 -17.75
CA GLY A 326 14.65 -19.23 -18.15
C GLY A 326 16.05 -18.62 -18.03
N SER A 327 16.19 -17.50 -17.32
CA SER A 327 17.48 -16.97 -16.88
C SER A 327 18.21 -17.97 -15.97
N PRO A 328 19.54 -18.11 -16.09
CA PRO A 328 20.33 -18.92 -15.16
C PRO A 328 20.47 -18.30 -13.76
N ALA A 329 19.97 -17.07 -13.55
CA ALA A 329 19.97 -16.39 -12.26
C ALA A 329 18.81 -16.83 -11.35
N LEU A 330 17.73 -17.36 -11.94
CA LEU A 330 16.52 -17.74 -11.22
C LEU A 330 16.79 -18.96 -10.32
N ASP A 331 16.33 -18.89 -9.07
CA ASP A 331 16.45 -19.95 -8.05
C ASP A 331 17.88 -20.49 -7.90
N ALA A 332 18.89 -19.61 -7.97
CA ALA A 332 20.29 -20.02 -8.05
C ALA A 332 21.23 -19.25 -7.13
N GLY A 333 20.70 -18.43 -6.23
CA GLY A 333 21.44 -17.76 -5.16
C GLY A 333 21.56 -18.61 -3.89
N ASP A 334 22.40 -18.14 -2.98
CA ASP A 334 22.55 -18.71 -1.63
C ASP A 334 21.55 -18.06 -0.65
N ASP A 335 20.59 -18.86 -0.16
CA ASP A 335 19.54 -18.42 0.76
C ASP A 335 20.07 -17.89 2.10
N VAL A 336 21.20 -18.41 2.58
CA VAL A 336 21.82 -17.96 3.84
C VAL A 336 22.30 -16.53 3.72
N VAL A 337 22.84 -16.18 2.54
CA VAL A 337 23.26 -14.83 2.22
C VAL A 337 22.05 -13.91 2.07
N CYS A 338 20.99 -14.39 1.42
CA CYS A 338 19.74 -13.64 1.27
C CYS A 338 19.08 -13.30 2.62
N ALA A 339 19.25 -14.14 3.64
CA ALA A 339 18.75 -13.89 4.99
C ALA A 339 19.63 -12.98 5.86
N ALA A 340 20.91 -12.80 5.52
CA ALA A 340 21.84 -12.05 6.34
C ALA A 340 21.66 -10.52 6.22
N THR A 341 22.00 -9.79 7.28
CA THR A 341 22.15 -8.32 7.21
C THR A 341 23.28 -7.97 6.22
N PRO A 342 23.15 -6.93 5.37
CA PRO A 342 22.12 -5.88 5.38
C PRO A 342 20.89 -6.15 4.49
N ILE A 343 20.78 -7.33 3.89
CA ILE A 343 19.74 -7.70 2.91
C ILE A 343 18.38 -7.98 3.57
N ASN A 344 18.41 -8.65 4.73
CA ASN A 344 17.23 -8.92 5.56
C ASN A 344 16.05 -9.61 4.82
N ASN A 345 16.32 -10.63 3.99
CA ASN A 345 15.32 -11.35 3.20
C ASN A 345 14.54 -10.48 2.21
N LEU A 346 15.04 -9.32 1.79
CA LEU A 346 14.35 -8.48 0.81
C LEU A 346 15.18 -8.31 -0.45
N ASP A 347 14.54 -8.20 -1.61
CA ASP A 347 15.15 -7.69 -2.84
C ASP A 347 15.08 -6.15 -2.90
N GLN A 348 15.57 -5.54 -3.99
CA GLN A 348 15.57 -4.08 -4.14
C GLN A 348 14.18 -3.43 -4.05
N ARG A 349 13.12 -4.18 -4.36
CA ARG A 349 11.74 -3.68 -4.37
C ARG A 349 11.03 -3.91 -3.03
N GLY A 350 11.67 -4.61 -2.09
CA GLY A 350 11.04 -5.07 -0.86
C GLY A 350 10.28 -6.39 -1.01
N THR A 351 10.46 -7.13 -2.10
CA THR A 351 9.94 -8.49 -2.25
C THR A 351 10.73 -9.43 -1.36
N THR A 352 10.04 -10.31 -0.61
CA THR A 352 10.70 -11.27 0.28
C THR A 352 11.44 -12.35 -0.51
N ARG A 353 12.57 -12.82 0.03
CA ARG A 353 13.37 -13.91 -0.55
C ARG A 353 13.32 -15.16 0.35
N PRO A 354 13.27 -16.38 -0.22
CA PRO A 354 13.03 -16.71 -1.63
C PRO A 354 11.53 -16.67 -2.00
N GLN A 355 11.20 -16.43 -3.27
CA GLN A 355 9.86 -16.62 -3.85
C GLN A 355 9.74 -17.93 -4.65
N GLY A 356 10.86 -18.59 -4.94
CA GLY A 356 10.90 -19.92 -5.53
C GLY A 356 11.63 -20.93 -4.63
N ALA A 357 12.37 -21.86 -5.25
CA ALA A 357 13.11 -22.90 -4.53
C ALA A 357 14.32 -22.35 -3.77
N HIS A 358 14.96 -21.32 -4.31
CA HIS A 358 16.06 -20.57 -3.72
C HIS A 358 15.93 -19.10 -4.10
N CYS A 359 16.66 -18.20 -3.45
CA CYS A 359 16.62 -16.80 -3.87
C CYS A 359 17.30 -16.63 -5.24
N ASP A 360 16.85 -15.64 -6.01
CA ASP A 360 17.44 -15.30 -7.29
C ASP A 360 18.78 -14.58 -7.11
N MET A 361 19.75 -14.83 -7.99
CA MET A 361 20.94 -13.97 -8.07
C MET A 361 20.55 -12.57 -8.58
N GLY A 362 21.24 -11.54 -8.08
CA GLY A 362 21.05 -10.14 -8.49
C GLY A 362 20.09 -9.37 -7.60
N ALA A 363 19.72 -8.15 -8.01
CA ALA A 363 18.94 -7.21 -7.22
C ALA A 363 17.43 -7.49 -7.15
N PHE A 364 16.95 -8.49 -7.89
CA PHE A 364 15.54 -8.77 -8.12
C PHE A 364 15.21 -10.21 -7.72
N GLU A 365 14.06 -10.40 -7.07
CA GLU A 365 13.47 -11.71 -6.76
C GLU A 365 12.17 -11.93 -7.56
N LEU A 366 12.16 -12.87 -8.48
CA LEU A 366 10.99 -13.17 -9.29
C LEU A 366 9.88 -13.78 -8.43
N ILE A 367 8.80 -13.03 -8.25
CA ILE A 367 7.58 -13.55 -7.64
C ILE A 367 7.02 -14.62 -8.55
N VAL A 368 7.05 -15.87 -8.10
CA VAL A 368 6.42 -17.00 -8.79
C VAL A 368 5.01 -17.16 -8.23
N THR A 369 4.11 -16.21 -8.47
CA THR A 369 2.68 -16.48 -8.26
C THR A 369 2.22 -17.42 -9.37
N PRO A 370 1.72 -18.64 -9.07
CA PRO A 370 0.98 -19.38 -10.09
C PRO A 370 -0.19 -18.49 -10.52
N ASN A 371 -0.28 -18.18 -11.81
CA ASN A 371 -1.48 -17.57 -12.36
C ASN A 371 -2.56 -18.64 -12.38
N ILE A 372 -3.29 -18.79 -11.27
CA ILE A 372 -4.37 -19.76 -11.14
C ILE A 372 -5.59 -19.16 -11.83
N VAL A 373 -5.86 -19.63 -13.05
CA VAL A 373 -6.99 -19.16 -13.84
C VAL A 373 -8.09 -20.21 -13.84
N VAL A 374 -9.27 -19.87 -13.33
CA VAL A 374 -10.48 -20.67 -13.47
C VAL A 374 -10.94 -20.61 -14.92
N THR A 375 -10.80 -21.74 -15.60
CA THR A 375 -11.18 -21.94 -17.00
C THR A 375 -12.43 -22.77 -17.15
N SER A 376 -13.08 -23.17 -16.04
CA SER A 376 -14.33 -23.94 -16.01
C SER A 376 -15.34 -23.39 -14.99
N ASN A 377 -16.61 -23.38 -15.36
CA ASN A 377 -17.74 -22.98 -14.51
C ASN A 377 -18.52 -24.20 -14.00
N GLU A 378 -18.04 -25.40 -14.35
CA GLU A 378 -18.44 -26.65 -13.75
C GLU A 378 -17.84 -26.77 -12.34
N ASP A 379 -18.45 -27.64 -11.52
CA ASP A 379 -17.90 -28.10 -10.24
C ASP A 379 -17.86 -29.63 -10.26
N HIS A 380 -16.67 -30.21 -10.39
CA HIS A 380 -16.47 -31.66 -10.46
C HIS A 380 -15.33 -32.12 -9.58
N ALA A 381 -15.17 -33.45 -9.47
CA ALA A 381 -14.07 -34.05 -8.73
C ALA A 381 -12.72 -33.53 -9.26
N PRO A 382 -11.72 -33.28 -8.38
CA PRO A 382 -10.45 -32.69 -8.78
C PRO A 382 -9.67 -33.57 -9.75
N ASP A 383 -9.29 -33.03 -10.91
CA ASP A 383 -8.40 -33.64 -11.90
C ASP A 383 -7.24 -32.73 -12.37
N GLY A 384 -7.15 -31.51 -11.81
CA GLY A 384 -5.97 -30.64 -11.71
C GLY A 384 -5.94 -29.44 -12.68
N CYS A 385 -5.43 -28.29 -12.20
CA CYS A 385 -5.32 -27.04 -12.98
C CYS A 385 -4.05 -26.88 -13.84
N THR A 386 -3.17 -27.89 -13.90
CA THR A 386 -1.91 -27.82 -14.68
C THR A 386 -2.07 -28.32 -16.12
N PRO A 387 -1.36 -27.73 -17.11
CA PRO A 387 -1.31 -28.28 -18.47
C PRO A 387 -0.76 -29.71 -18.46
N VAL A 388 -1.49 -30.67 -19.01
CA VAL A 388 -0.91 -31.99 -19.28
C VAL A 388 0.03 -31.84 -20.45
N GLY A 389 1.34 -32.00 -20.21
CA GLY A 389 2.36 -31.99 -21.25
C GLY A 389 2.04 -33.02 -22.34
N GLY A 390 1.47 -32.56 -23.45
CA GLY A 390 1.14 -33.39 -24.60
C GLY A 390 0.52 -32.54 -25.71
N ILE A 391 1.20 -32.47 -26.85
CA ILE A 391 0.74 -31.76 -28.05
C ILE A 391 -0.59 -32.38 -28.50
N GLY A 392 -1.71 -31.64 -28.40
CA GLY A 392 -2.97 -31.98 -29.06
C GLY A 392 -4.16 -32.39 -28.20
N VAL A 393 -4.16 -32.17 -26.88
CA VAL A 393 -5.38 -32.20 -26.06
C VAL A 393 -5.63 -30.81 -25.48
N GLY A 394 -6.88 -30.34 -25.48
CA GLY A 394 -7.25 -29.00 -25.00
C GLY A 394 -6.80 -28.74 -23.55
N PHE A 395 -6.74 -27.47 -23.16
CA PHE A 395 -6.56 -27.08 -21.75
C PHE A 395 -7.47 -27.94 -20.86
N ARG A 396 -6.94 -28.49 -19.75
CA ARG A 396 -7.83 -29.04 -18.72
C ARG A 396 -8.73 -27.90 -18.21
N ASP A 397 -9.99 -28.23 -17.99
CA ASP A 397 -11.01 -27.36 -17.45
C ASP A 397 -10.71 -27.15 -15.95
N CYS A 398 -10.00 -26.08 -15.58
CA CYS A 398 -9.69 -25.74 -14.18
C CYS A 398 -10.93 -25.12 -13.52
N THR A 399 -11.54 -25.85 -12.59
CA THR A 399 -12.67 -25.39 -11.78
C THR A 399 -12.22 -24.51 -10.61
N LEU A 400 -13.15 -23.75 -10.01
CA LEU A 400 -12.85 -22.97 -8.80
C LEU A 400 -12.37 -23.86 -7.63
N ARG A 401 -12.93 -25.07 -7.51
CA ARG A 401 -12.51 -26.06 -6.49
C ARG A 401 -11.04 -26.39 -6.61
N GLU A 402 -10.59 -26.71 -7.82
CA GLU A 402 -9.20 -27.09 -8.08
C GLU A 402 -8.25 -25.91 -7.94
N ALA A 403 -8.71 -24.72 -8.33
CA ALA A 403 -7.95 -23.48 -8.13
C ALA A 403 -7.68 -23.23 -6.64
N ILE A 404 -8.69 -23.41 -5.77
CA ILE A 404 -8.53 -23.30 -4.32
C ILE A 404 -7.62 -24.40 -3.77
N MET A 405 -7.76 -25.64 -4.24
CA MET A 405 -6.86 -26.73 -3.82
C MET A 405 -5.41 -26.45 -4.19
N LEU A 406 -5.16 -25.89 -5.38
CA LEU A 406 -3.82 -25.53 -5.82
C LEU A 406 -3.26 -24.39 -4.96
N ALA A 407 -4.04 -23.32 -4.72
CA ALA A 407 -3.67 -22.22 -3.84
C ALA A 407 -3.33 -22.73 -2.42
N ASN A 408 -4.18 -23.54 -1.80
CA ASN A 408 -3.93 -24.11 -0.48
C ASN A 408 -2.62 -24.92 -0.35
N THR A 409 -2.05 -25.40 -1.46
CA THR A 409 -0.78 -26.14 -1.48
C THR A 409 0.40 -25.33 -2.00
N THR A 410 0.17 -24.10 -2.45
CA THR A 410 1.20 -23.19 -2.95
C THR A 410 1.58 -22.23 -1.82
N PRO A 411 2.84 -22.21 -1.35
CA PRO A 411 3.23 -21.29 -0.28
C PRO A 411 3.10 -19.82 -0.68
N GLY A 412 2.46 -19.02 0.16
CA GLY A 412 2.47 -17.56 0.05
C GLY A 412 1.08 -16.98 -0.20
N GLN A 413 1.04 -15.79 -0.81
CA GLN A 413 -0.23 -15.21 -1.23
C GLN A 413 -0.55 -15.63 -2.67
N ASP A 414 -1.67 -16.33 -2.84
CA ASP A 414 -2.13 -16.75 -4.15
C ASP A 414 -3.18 -15.81 -4.72
N THR A 415 -3.28 -15.76 -6.05
CA THR A 415 -4.36 -15.06 -6.75
C THR A 415 -5.05 -15.99 -7.72
N ILE A 416 -6.36 -16.17 -7.52
CA ILE A 416 -7.26 -16.90 -8.41
C ILE A 416 -8.02 -15.88 -9.25
N THR A 417 -7.92 -16.00 -10.57
CA THR A 417 -8.66 -15.18 -11.54
C THR A 417 -9.60 -16.03 -12.39
N PHE A 418 -10.50 -15.40 -13.14
CA PHE A 418 -11.39 -16.11 -14.06
C PHE A 418 -11.07 -15.78 -15.51
N SER A 419 -11.11 -16.80 -16.36
CA SER A 419 -10.92 -16.61 -17.80
C SER A 419 -12.00 -15.73 -18.43
N ALA A 420 -11.68 -15.08 -19.56
CA ALA A 420 -12.57 -14.13 -20.22
C ALA A 420 -13.94 -14.69 -20.64
N ARG A 421 -14.13 -16.02 -20.65
CA ARG A 421 -15.44 -16.65 -20.92
C ARG A 421 -16.48 -16.36 -19.84
N PHE A 422 -16.04 -16.02 -18.62
CA PHE A 422 -16.90 -15.58 -17.53
C PHE A 422 -17.44 -14.14 -17.75
N ASN A 423 -17.05 -13.48 -18.85
CA ASN A 423 -17.65 -12.22 -19.30
C ASN A 423 -18.95 -12.41 -20.10
N THR A 424 -19.60 -13.57 -20.02
CA THR A 424 -20.85 -13.81 -20.73
C THR A 424 -21.77 -14.71 -19.90
N TYR A 425 -23.04 -14.34 -19.80
CA TYR A 425 -24.07 -15.22 -19.25
C TYR A 425 -24.45 -16.31 -20.26
N PRO A 426 -24.69 -17.57 -19.82
CA PRO A 426 -24.68 -18.09 -18.44
C PRO A 426 -23.31 -18.61 -17.98
N SER A 427 -22.27 -18.50 -18.79
CA SER A 427 -20.92 -19.00 -18.49
C SER A 427 -20.25 -18.31 -17.29
N ASN A 428 -20.84 -17.22 -16.80
CA ASN A 428 -20.43 -16.51 -15.59
C ASN A 428 -20.93 -17.14 -14.28
N ILE A 429 -21.73 -18.22 -14.32
CA ILE A 429 -22.28 -18.88 -13.13
C ILE A 429 -21.53 -20.17 -12.84
N ILE A 430 -21.01 -20.28 -11.61
CA ILE A 430 -20.47 -21.50 -11.00
C ILE A 430 -21.50 -22.03 -10.03
N THR A 431 -21.98 -23.26 -10.23
CA THR A 431 -22.96 -23.89 -9.34
C THR A 431 -22.30 -25.04 -8.59
N LEU A 432 -22.28 -24.96 -7.26
CA LEU A 432 -21.64 -25.97 -6.43
C LEU A 432 -22.41 -27.29 -6.42
N ASN A 433 -21.67 -28.39 -6.60
CA ASN A 433 -22.13 -29.76 -6.50
C ASN A 433 -21.77 -30.41 -5.17
N GLU A 434 -20.78 -29.87 -4.46
CA GLU A 434 -20.39 -30.21 -3.08
C GLU A 434 -19.72 -28.99 -2.40
N PRO A 435 -19.50 -28.98 -1.06
CA PRO A 435 -18.83 -27.86 -0.39
C PRO A 435 -17.43 -27.61 -0.95
N LEU A 436 -17.02 -26.35 -1.15
CA LEU A 436 -15.65 -26.03 -1.54
C LEU A 436 -14.66 -26.37 -0.39
N PRO A 437 -13.37 -26.64 -0.71
CA PRO A 437 -12.33 -26.76 0.31
C PRO A 437 -12.24 -25.49 1.16
N ALA A 438 -11.94 -25.66 2.45
CA ALA A 438 -11.64 -24.52 3.32
C ALA A 438 -10.37 -23.80 2.83
N ILE A 439 -10.28 -22.50 3.10
CA ILE A 439 -9.09 -21.70 2.82
C ILE A 439 -8.00 -22.05 3.83
N GLU A 440 -6.90 -22.62 3.35
CA GLU A 440 -5.75 -23.09 4.14
C GLU A 440 -4.45 -22.33 3.82
N ASP A 441 -4.41 -21.53 2.74
CA ASP A 441 -3.40 -20.49 2.53
C ASP A 441 -4.03 -19.14 2.16
N ASN A 442 -3.26 -18.06 2.26
CA ASN A 442 -3.75 -16.71 1.98
C ASN A 442 -4.09 -16.56 0.50
N VAL A 443 -5.36 -16.29 0.18
CA VAL A 443 -5.83 -16.27 -1.21
C VAL A 443 -6.61 -15.01 -1.53
N THR A 444 -6.33 -14.45 -2.70
CA THR A 444 -7.19 -13.47 -3.37
C THR A 444 -7.99 -14.18 -4.45
N ILE A 445 -9.32 -14.02 -4.42
CA ILE A 445 -10.21 -14.42 -5.52
C ILE A 445 -10.69 -13.14 -6.18
N ASP A 446 -10.28 -12.97 -7.43
CA ASP A 446 -10.52 -11.76 -8.22
C ASP A 446 -11.44 -12.11 -9.39
N GLY A 447 -12.63 -11.50 -9.45
CA GLY A 447 -13.60 -11.71 -10.52
C GLY A 447 -13.19 -11.10 -11.86
N VAL A 448 -14.16 -10.82 -12.74
CA VAL A 448 -13.88 -10.32 -14.09
C VAL A 448 -14.24 -8.85 -14.28
N GLY A 449 -13.30 -8.09 -14.84
CA GLY A 449 -13.49 -6.70 -15.27
C GLY A 449 -13.55 -5.69 -14.13
N THR A 450 -13.30 -4.41 -14.44
CA THR A 450 -13.23 -3.30 -13.48
C THR A 450 -14.45 -2.36 -13.57
N GLY A 451 -15.58 -2.82 -14.10
CA GLY A 451 -16.79 -2.01 -14.31
C GLY A 451 -18.06 -2.70 -13.80
N LEU A 452 -18.96 -1.93 -13.19
CA LEU A 452 -20.18 -2.41 -12.55
C LEU A 452 -21.15 -3.10 -13.53
N GLU A 453 -21.68 -4.23 -13.07
CA GLU A 453 -22.85 -5.01 -13.52
C GLU A 453 -22.86 -5.65 -14.91
N ALA A 454 -21.94 -5.34 -15.83
CA ALA A 454 -22.02 -6.00 -17.14
C ALA A 454 -21.69 -7.50 -17.08
N ASN A 455 -20.86 -7.97 -16.13
CA ASN A 455 -20.37 -9.36 -16.07
C ASN A 455 -19.90 -9.82 -14.67
N THR A 456 -20.81 -10.01 -13.71
CA THR A 456 -20.47 -10.59 -12.39
C THR A 456 -20.18 -12.09 -12.49
N VAL A 457 -19.10 -12.58 -11.90
CA VAL A 457 -18.92 -14.03 -11.67
C VAL A 457 -19.77 -14.45 -10.49
N LEU A 458 -20.80 -15.24 -10.73
CA LEU A 458 -21.74 -15.69 -9.70
C LEU A 458 -21.35 -17.08 -9.21
N ILE A 459 -20.97 -17.18 -7.94
CA ILE A 459 -20.69 -18.43 -7.25
C ILE A 459 -21.94 -18.80 -6.44
N SER A 460 -22.62 -19.87 -6.84
CA SER A 460 -23.90 -20.30 -6.29
C SER A 460 -23.74 -21.54 -5.42
N GLY A 461 -24.14 -21.46 -4.14
CA GLY A 461 -24.22 -22.59 -3.22
C GLY A 461 -25.36 -23.57 -3.55
N ALA A 462 -26.10 -23.35 -4.64
CA ALA A 462 -27.16 -24.21 -5.16
C ALA A 462 -28.29 -24.51 -4.14
N ASN A 463 -28.53 -23.62 -3.17
CA ASN A 463 -29.43 -23.82 -2.03
C ASN A 463 -29.09 -25.07 -1.19
N ARG A 464 -27.83 -25.48 -1.16
CA ARG A 464 -27.39 -26.72 -0.48
C ARG A 464 -26.09 -26.56 0.30
N TYR A 465 -25.20 -25.69 -0.15
CA TYR A 465 -23.84 -25.62 0.36
C TYR A 465 -23.49 -24.22 0.84
N GLN A 466 -22.76 -24.17 1.95
CA GLN A 466 -21.95 -23.02 2.31
C GLN A 466 -20.84 -22.86 1.27
N ILE A 467 -20.59 -21.63 0.83
CA ILE A 467 -19.68 -21.39 -0.30
C ILE A 467 -18.23 -21.40 0.18
N PHE A 468 -17.87 -20.58 1.16
CA PHE A 468 -16.49 -20.48 1.66
C PHE A 468 -16.38 -20.66 3.17
N THR A 469 -15.28 -21.28 3.59
CA THR A 469 -14.84 -21.35 5.00
C THR A 469 -13.41 -20.84 5.09
N VAL A 470 -13.19 -19.80 5.88
CA VAL A 470 -11.86 -19.22 6.13
C VAL A 470 -11.37 -19.73 7.47
N ASN A 471 -10.28 -20.51 7.47
CA ASN A 471 -9.69 -21.00 8.71
C ASN A 471 -9.02 -19.88 9.52
N ALA A 472 -8.81 -20.14 10.81
CA ALA A 472 -8.05 -19.23 11.66
C ALA A 472 -6.64 -18.98 11.09
N ASP A 473 -6.11 -17.78 11.30
CA ASP A 473 -4.80 -17.31 10.80
C ASP A 473 -4.64 -17.28 9.27
N LYS A 474 -5.76 -17.38 8.52
CA LYS A 474 -5.78 -17.29 7.05
C LYS A 474 -6.59 -16.11 6.57
N GLU A 475 -6.19 -15.60 5.41
CA GLU A 475 -6.84 -14.47 4.76
C GLU A 475 -7.52 -14.89 3.45
N LEU A 476 -8.78 -14.50 3.30
CA LEU A 476 -9.52 -14.55 2.05
C LEU A 476 -9.86 -13.13 1.61
N ASN A 477 -9.33 -12.70 0.46
CA ASN A 477 -9.70 -11.45 -0.18
C ASN A 477 -10.62 -11.73 -1.38
N LEU A 478 -11.88 -11.33 -1.28
CA LEU A 478 -12.86 -11.40 -2.36
C LEU A 478 -12.98 -10.02 -3.01
N GLN A 479 -12.66 -9.94 -4.31
CA GLN A 479 -12.67 -8.66 -5.01
C GLN A 479 -13.22 -8.70 -6.44
N ASN A 480 -13.68 -7.54 -6.91
CA ASN A 480 -14.05 -7.23 -8.29
C ASN A 480 -15.15 -8.11 -8.90
N ASN A 481 -16.39 -7.61 -8.95
CA ASN A 481 -17.49 -8.21 -9.71
C ASN A 481 -17.73 -9.70 -9.37
N LEU A 482 -17.63 -10.06 -8.09
CA LEU A 482 -18.06 -11.36 -7.59
C LEU A 482 -19.47 -11.26 -7.02
N GLY A 483 -20.25 -12.33 -7.22
CA GLY A 483 -21.54 -12.53 -6.58
C GLY A 483 -21.56 -13.85 -5.85
N LEU A 484 -21.91 -13.86 -4.57
CA LEU A 484 -22.09 -15.08 -3.78
C LEU A 484 -23.57 -15.26 -3.51
N ALA A 485 -24.14 -16.35 -4.03
CA ALA A 485 -25.59 -16.51 -4.03
C ALA A 485 -26.08 -17.89 -3.61
N ASN A 486 -27.31 -17.94 -3.09
CA ASN A 486 -28.01 -19.18 -2.76
C ASN A 486 -27.18 -20.13 -1.89
N GLY A 487 -26.28 -19.59 -1.07
CA GLY A 487 -25.57 -20.32 -0.05
C GLY A 487 -26.52 -20.72 1.08
N VAL A 488 -26.29 -21.90 1.67
CA VAL A 488 -27.04 -22.38 2.83
C VAL A 488 -26.07 -22.67 3.97
N GLY A 489 -26.40 -22.19 5.17
CA GLY A 489 -25.56 -22.32 6.37
C GLY A 489 -25.06 -23.76 6.56
N GLY A 490 -23.74 -23.86 6.73
CA GLY A 490 -23.03 -25.10 7.06
C GLY A 490 -22.75 -25.21 8.55
N LEU A 491 -22.08 -26.28 8.98
CA LEU A 491 -21.57 -26.40 10.34
C LEU A 491 -20.36 -25.47 10.53
N CYS A 492 -20.62 -24.22 10.88
CA CYS A 492 -19.62 -23.23 11.22
C CYS A 492 -19.57 -23.12 12.75
N SER A 493 -18.53 -23.66 13.37
CA SER A 493 -18.38 -23.73 14.83
C SER A 493 -19.61 -24.26 15.60
N PHE A 494 -20.08 -25.44 15.19
CA PHE A 494 -21.15 -26.23 15.82
C PHE A 494 -22.59 -25.78 15.58
N SER A 495 -22.83 -24.70 14.83
CA SER A 495 -24.15 -24.16 14.48
C SER A 495 -24.34 -24.03 12.97
N ASN A 496 -25.60 -24.01 12.49
CA ASN A 496 -25.92 -23.80 11.08
C ASN A 496 -25.88 -22.30 10.71
N THR A 497 -24.68 -21.77 10.44
CA THR A 497 -24.44 -20.32 10.26
C THR A 497 -23.65 -20.00 9.00
N GLY A 498 -23.73 -18.75 8.52
CA GLY A 498 -22.89 -18.23 7.43
C GLY A 498 -23.22 -18.83 6.06
N GLY A 499 -24.37 -18.49 5.47
CA GLY A 499 -24.84 -19.14 4.24
C GLY A 499 -23.86 -19.05 3.06
N ALA A 500 -23.22 -17.89 2.85
CA ALA A 500 -22.15 -17.75 1.89
C ALA A 500 -20.78 -18.03 2.51
N VAL A 501 -20.44 -17.36 3.63
CA VAL A 501 -19.09 -17.41 4.21
C VAL A 501 -19.11 -17.65 5.71
N CYS A 502 -18.31 -18.60 6.16
CA CYS A 502 -17.91 -18.79 7.55
C CYS A 502 -16.47 -18.27 7.74
N ASN A 503 -16.28 -17.20 8.53
CA ASN A 503 -14.97 -16.60 8.73
C ASN A 503 -14.42 -16.80 10.16
N HIS A 504 -13.34 -17.58 10.29
CA HIS A 504 -12.52 -17.67 11.50
C HIS A 504 -11.20 -16.90 11.42
N GLY A 505 -10.78 -16.48 10.22
CA GLY A 505 -9.56 -15.73 9.97
C GLY A 505 -9.84 -14.27 9.62
N VAL A 506 -9.26 -13.81 8.50
CA VAL A 506 -9.47 -12.47 7.96
C VAL A 506 -10.24 -12.56 6.64
N LEU A 507 -11.39 -11.89 6.57
CA LEU A 507 -12.19 -11.77 5.35
C LEU A 507 -12.17 -10.32 4.88
N ARG A 508 -11.64 -10.10 3.67
CA ARG A 508 -11.71 -8.81 2.96
C ARG A 508 -12.68 -8.92 1.79
N VAL A 509 -13.52 -7.91 1.62
CA VAL A 509 -14.56 -7.86 0.60
C VAL A 509 -14.53 -6.49 -0.07
N SER A 510 -14.38 -6.48 -1.40
CA SER A 510 -14.42 -5.26 -2.21
C SER A 510 -15.13 -5.47 -3.55
N HIS A 511 -16.18 -4.70 -3.83
CA HIS A 511 -16.99 -4.86 -5.05
C HIS A 511 -17.59 -6.27 -5.23
N VAL A 512 -18.11 -6.85 -4.13
CA VAL A 512 -18.69 -8.21 -4.11
C VAL A 512 -20.08 -8.17 -3.49
N SER A 513 -21.06 -8.75 -4.18
CA SER A 513 -22.46 -8.83 -3.72
C SER A 513 -22.85 -10.18 -3.13
N PHE A 514 -23.77 -10.15 -2.17
CA PHE A 514 -24.33 -11.35 -1.52
C PHE A 514 -25.83 -11.43 -1.76
N TYR A 515 -26.30 -12.44 -2.50
CA TYR A 515 -27.70 -12.58 -2.92
C TYR A 515 -28.35 -13.81 -2.32
N THR A 516 -29.52 -13.64 -1.69
CA THR A 516 -30.43 -14.75 -1.35
C THR A 516 -29.75 -15.91 -0.61
N ASN A 517 -28.72 -15.61 0.18
CA ASN A 517 -28.06 -16.61 1.02
C ASN A 517 -28.90 -16.82 2.28
N SER A 518 -28.85 -18.03 2.82
CA SER A 518 -29.66 -18.38 3.97
C SER A 518 -28.93 -19.19 5.04
N ALA A 519 -29.36 -19.08 6.29
CA ALA A 519 -28.87 -19.90 7.40
C ALA A 519 -30.02 -20.30 8.35
N ALA A 520 -29.96 -21.52 8.90
CA ALA A 520 -30.98 -21.97 9.85
C ALA A 520 -30.80 -21.34 11.23
N GLU A 521 -29.61 -20.85 11.57
CA GLU A 521 -29.36 -20.13 12.81
C GLU A 521 -29.00 -18.68 12.52
N ASP A 522 -27.73 -18.38 12.22
CA ASP A 522 -27.21 -17.02 12.20
C ASP A 522 -26.42 -16.66 10.93
N GLY A 523 -26.45 -15.40 10.53
CA GLY A 523 -25.62 -14.88 9.44
C GLY A 523 -26.00 -15.46 8.10
N GLY A 524 -27.13 -15.04 7.53
CA GLY A 524 -27.64 -15.62 6.29
C GLY A 524 -26.65 -15.54 5.13
N ALA A 525 -25.84 -14.47 5.05
CA ALA A 525 -24.70 -14.41 4.13
C ALA A 525 -23.38 -14.73 4.84
N ILE A 526 -23.04 -14.01 5.91
CA ILE A 526 -21.72 -14.13 6.57
C ILE A 526 -21.89 -14.39 8.06
N ALA A 527 -21.15 -15.37 8.57
CA ALA A 527 -20.89 -15.53 9.99
C ALA A 527 -19.42 -15.17 10.27
N ASN A 528 -19.18 -14.12 11.04
CA ASN A 528 -17.86 -13.61 11.36
C ASN A 528 -17.46 -13.89 12.81
N PHE A 529 -16.41 -14.69 12.98
CA PHE A 529 -15.74 -14.98 14.25
C PHE A 529 -14.33 -14.38 14.35
N GLY A 530 -13.74 -14.00 13.22
CA GLY A 530 -12.44 -13.32 13.13
C GLY A 530 -12.57 -11.82 12.79
N GLU A 531 -11.82 -11.37 11.80
CA GLU A 531 -11.86 -10.00 11.29
C GLU A 531 -12.54 -9.90 9.92
N LEU A 532 -13.47 -8.95 9.78
CA LEU A 532 -14.20 -8.67 8.56
C LEU A 532 -13.99 -7.22 8.14
N PHE A 533 -13.50 -7.02 6.92
CA PHE A 533 -13.36 -5.71 6.28
C PHE A 533 -14.16 -5.70 4.98
N ILE A 534 -15.20 -4.87 4.93
CA ILE A 534 -16.03 -4.66 3.75
C ILE A 534 -15.84 -3.21 3.32
N ASN A 535 -15.27 -3.01 2.13
CA ASN A 535 -15.06 -1.67 1.55
C ASN A 535 -15.61 -1.64 0.13
N ASP A 536 -16.25 -0.55 -0.29
CA ASP A 536 -16.69 -0.35 -1.68
C ASP A 536 -17.45 -1.56 -2.26
N SER A 537 -18.27 -2.21 -1.44
CA SER A 537 -18.85 -3.52 -1.76
C SER A 537 -20.25 -3.37 -2.34
N ALA A 538 -20.48 -4.02 -3.48
CA ALA A 538 -21.81 -4.20 -4.03
C ALA A 538 -22.66 -5.02 -3.02
N GLY A 539 -23.91 -4.64 -2.78
CA GLY A 539 -24.60 -4.92 -1.50
C GLY A 539 -24.96 -6.36 -1.12
N PHE A 540 -25.62 -6.45 0.04
CA PHE A 540 -26.29 -7.63 0.58
C PHE A 540 -27.79 -7.55 0.27
N TYR A 541 -28.30 -8.48 -0.51
CA TYR A 541 -29.65 -8.44 -1.03
C TYR A 541 -30.43 -9.71 -0.66
N SER A 542 -31.52 -9.53 0.09
CA SER A 542 -32.49 -10.58 0.38
C SER A 542 -31.89 -11.81 1.09
N ASN A 543 -30.89 -11.61 1.93
CA ASN A 543 -30.32 -12.71 2.73
C ASN A 543 -31.18 -12.96 3.97
N VAL A 544 -31.28 -14.22 4.38
CA VAL A 544 -32.23 -14.65 5.43
C VAL A 544 -31.56 -15.55 6.47
N ALA A 545 -31.72 -15.25 7.75
CA ALA A 545 -31.37 -16.17 8.83
C ALA A 545 -32.62 -16.47 9.67
N SER A 546 -32.77 -17.68 10.21
CA SER A 546 -33.97 -17.95 11.03
C SER A 546 -33.87 -17.36 12.44
N THR A 547 -32.64 -17.18 12.96
CA THR A 547 -32.40 -16.66 14.31
C THR A 547 -31.83 -15.25 14.25
N SER A 548 -30.56 -15.05 13.88
CA SER A 548 -29.94 -13.72 14.00
C SER A 548 -29.15 -13.28 12.78
N GLY A 549 -29.23 -11.99 12.44
CA GLY A 549 -28.40 -11.39 11.38
C GLY A 549 -28.72 -11.94 10.00
N GLY A 550 -29.77 -11.42 9.36
CA GLY A 550 -30.22 -11.93 8.06
C GLY A 550 -29.14 -11.90 6.99
N SER A 551 -28.26 -10.88 7.04
CA SER A 551 -27.06 -10.83 6.23
C SER A 551 -25.80 -11.21 7.02
N LEU A 552 -25.57 -10.59 8.18
CA LEU A 552 -24.32 -10.74 8.92
C LEU A 552 -24.58 -11.06 10.40
N PHE A 553 -23.92 -12.11 10.88
CA PHE A 553 -23.68 -12.34 12.29
C PHE A 553 -22.23 -12.00 12.63
N ASN A 554 -22.01 -11.05 13.54
CA ASN A 554 -20.68 -10.64 13.96
C ASN A 554 -20.42 -10.95 15.43
N SER A 555 -19.42 -11.78 15.71
CA SER A 555 -18.90 -12.02 17.06
C SER A 555 -17.45 -11.54 17.24
N GLY A 556 -16.75 -11.26 16.14
CA GLY A 556 -15.41 -10.69 16.13
C GLY A 556 -15.40 -9.18 15.83
N TYR A 557 -14.49 -8.74 14.97
CA TYR A 557 -14.40 -7.36 14.49
C TYR A 557 -14.99 -7.24 13.09
N ALA A 558 -15.86 -6.26 12.86
CA ALA A 558 -16.38 -5.91 11.55
C ALA A 558 -16.26 -4.41 11.28
N ARG A 559 -15.66 -4.06 10.14
CA ARG A 559 -15.65 -2.71 9.57
C ARG A 559 -16.31 -2.72 8.21
N ILE A 560 -17.34 -1.90 8.04
CA ILE A 560 -18.21 -1.88 6.87
C ILE A 560 -18.26 -0.45 6.33
N GLU A 561 -17.89 -0.29 5.07
CA GLU A 561 -17.85 1.00 4.38
C GLU A 561 -18.54 0.91 3.03
N ASN A 562 -19.25 1.97 2.65
CA ASN A 562 -19.84 2.13 1.31
C ASN A 562 -20.68 0.91 0.88
N THR A 563 -21.47 0.35 1.78
CA THR A 563 -22.20 -0.92 1.57
C THR A 563 -23.71 -0.72 1.66
N VAL A 564 -24.47 -1.50 0.90
CA VAL A 564 -25.94 -1.54 0.99
C VAL A 564 -26.41 -2.87 1.60
N PHE A 565 -27.30 -2.81 2.58
CA PHE A 565 -28.06 -3.94 3.10
C PHE A 565 -29.54 -3.75 2.77
N ASP A 566 -30.04 -4.57 1.85
CA ASP A 566 -31.38 -4.43 1.29
C ASP A 566 -32.22 -5.69 1.48
N ASN A 567 -33.40 -5.51 2.07
CA ASN A 567 -34.42 -6.56 2.26
C ASN A 567 -33.92 -7.84 2.95
N SER A 568 -32.94 -7.73 3.84
CA SER A 568 -32.50 -8.88 4.65
C SER A 568 -33.48 -9.14 5.80
N SER A 569 -33.62 -10.39 6.22
CA SER A 569 -34.49 -10.72 7.36
C SER A 569 -33.96 -11.77 8.31
N ALA A 570 -34.26 -11.60 9.60
CA ALA A 570 -34.00 -12.58 10.66
C ALA A 570 -34.96 -12.39 11.84
N ALA A 571 -34.97 -13.30 12.83
CA ALA A 571 -35.73 -13.03 14.05
C ALA A 571 -35.13 -11.85 14.83
N ASP A 572 -33.81 -11.73 14.86
CA ASP A 572 -33.09 -10.71 15.60
C ASP A 572 -32.00 -10.04 14.72
N GLY A 573 -32.10 -8.73 14.49
CA GLY A 573 -31.18 -8.00 13.62
C GLY A 573 -31.40 -8.36 12.14
N GLY A 574 -32.35 -7.69 11.49
CA GLY A 574 -32.80 -8.09 10.14
C GLY A 574 -31.67 -8.09 9.12
N ALA A 575 -30.75 -7.13 9.18
CA ALA A 575 -29.49 -7.17 8.46
C ALA A 575 -28.37 -7.75 9.31
N ILE A 576 -28.13 -7.19 10.50
CA ILE A 576 -26.95 -7.50 11.32
C ILE A 576 -27.34 -7.84 12.76
N MET A 577 -26.80 -8.97 13.24
CA MET A 577 -26.66 -9.26 14.66
C MET A 577 -25.20 -9.03 15.08
N ASN A 578 -24.98 -8.24 16.12
CA ASN A 578 -23.64 -7.94 16.62
C ASN A 578 -23.47 -8.35 18.10
N PHE A 579 -22.42 -9.11 18.37
CA PHE A 579 -21.90 -9.43 19.71
C PHE A 579 -20.46 -8.93 19.91
N GLY A 580 -19.80 -8.48 18.84
CA GLY A 580 -18.43 -7.97 18.86
C GLY A 580 -18.35 -6.45 18.68
N ARG A 581 -17.33 -6.00 17.97
CA ARG A 581 -17.16 -4.58 17.59
C ARG A 581 -17.57 -4.38 16.14
N LEU A 582 -18.48 -3.43 15.91
CA LEU A 582 -19.02 -3.09 14.60
C LEU A 582 -18.79 -1.61 14.30
N VAL A 583 -18.16 -1.33 13.16
CA VAL A 583 -17.97 0.03 12.65
C VAL A 583 -18.61 0.14 11.27
N ILE A 584 -19.51 1.11 11.09
CA ILE A 584 -20.27 1.35 9.86
C ILE A 584 -20.03 2.77 9.38
N LEU A 585 -19.57 2.92 8.15
CA LEU A 585 -19.40 4.21 7.48
C LEU A 585 -20.09 4.24 6.13
N ASN A 586 -20.66 5.39 5.77
CA ASN A 586 -21.12 5.69 4.42
C ASN A 586 -22.09 4.65 3.82
N SER A 587 -22.86 3.96 4.66
CA SER A 587 -23.62 2.76 4.28
C SER A 587 -25.12 2.98 4.35
N THR A 588 -25.86 2.13 3.64
CA THR A 588 -27.33 2.18 3.61
C THR A 588 -27.94 0.87 4.08
N PHE A 589 -28.87 0.97 5.03
CA PHE A 589 -29.69 -0.14 5.48
C PHE A 589 -31.14 0.15 5.10
N GLN A 590 -31.71 -0.65 4.20
CA GLN A 590 -33.08 -0.47 3.76
C GLN A 590 -33.92 -1.74 3.71
N GLY A 591 -35.20 -1.61 4.07
CA GLY A 591 -36.19 -2.69 3.93
C GLY A 591 -35.89 -3.92 4.79
N ASN A 592 -34.93 -3.86 5.71
CA ASN A 592 -34.56 -5.01 6.52
C ASN A 592 -35.62 -5.25 7.59
N THR A 593 -35.92 -6.51 7.87
CA THR A 593 -37.04 -6.90 8.75
C THR A 593 -36.61 -7.90 9.82
N ALA A 594 -37.01 -7.65 11.06
CA ALA A 594 -36.85 -8.62 12.16
C ALA A 594 -37.94 -8.50 13.22
N ASN A 595 -37.98 -9.43 14.18
CA ASN A 595 -38.80 -9.25 15.39
C ASN A 595 -38.23 -8.10 16.24
N THR A 596 -36.91 -8.09 16.41
CA THR A 596 -36.18 -7.08 17.20
C THR A 596 -35.01 -6.53 16.39
N GLY A 597 -34.89 -5.20 16.29
CA GLY A 597 -33.80 -4.54 15.53
C GLY A 597 -33.94 -4.76 14.03
N GLY A 598 -34.81 -3.98 13.37
CA GLY A 598 -35.16 -4.22 11.96
C GLY A 598 -33.94 -4.19 11.03
N ALA A 599 -33.00 -3.27 11.24
CA ALA A 599 -31.68 -3.35 10.59
C ALA A 599 -30.64 -4.04 11.49
N ILE A 600 -30.38 -3.49 12.67
CA ILE A 600 -29.30 -3.97 13.55
C ILE A 600 -29.84 -4.29 14.93
N ARG A 601 -29.43 -5.42 15.47
CA ARG A 601 -29.55 -5.75 16.88
C ARG A 601 -28.18 -5.96 17.49
N ASP A 602 -27.97 -5.32 18.64
CA ASP A 602 -26.73 -5.41 19.40
C ASP A 602 -26.92 -6.22 20.69
N GLY A 603 -25.97 -7.10 20.94
CA GLY A 603 -25.91 -8.05 22.05
C GLY A 603 -25.34 -7.46 23.34
N SER A 604 -24.88 -8.32 24.24
CA SER A 604 -24.31 -7.89 25.53
C SER A 604 -22.81 -7.61 25.42
N GLY A 605 -22.37 -6.39 25.79
CA GLY A 605 -20.95 -6.01 25.85
C GLY A 605 -20.32 -5.61 24.51
N SER A 606 -21.16 -5.42 23.50
CA SER A 606 -20.78 -5.02 22.15
C SER A 606 -20.67 -3.50 21.97
N THR A 607 -20.02 -3.09 20.88
CA THR A 607 -19.84 -1.69 20.50
C THR A 607 -20.23 -1.48 19.05
N VAL A 608 -21.07 -0.47 18.80
CA VAL A 608 -21.50 -0.06 17.47
C VAL A 608 -21.18 1.41 17.24
N ASP A 609 -20.33 1.68 16.25
CA ASP A 609 -20.00 3.03 15.78
C ASP A 609 -20.57 3.23 14.37
N VAL A 610 -21.52 4.15 14.21
CA VAL A 610 -22.16 4.47 12.93
C VAL A 610 -21.86 5.90 12.54
N SER A 611 -21.41 6.10 11.30
CA SER A 611 -21.08 7.42 10.78
C SER A 611 -21.53 7.59 9.34
N ASN A 612 -22.03 8.78 8.98
CA ASN A 612 -22.41 9.12 7.61
C ASN A 612 -23.32 8.08 6.93
N SER A 613 -24.26 7.47 7.66
CA SER A 613 -25.01 6.33 7.14
C SER A 613 -26.52 6.59 7.15
N THR A 614 -27.24 5.88 6.28
CA THR A 614 -28.69 6.04 6.09
C THR A 614 -29.42 4.74 6.44
N PHE A 615 -30.40 4.82 7.33
CA PHE A 615 -31.28 3.71 7.73
C PHE A 615 -32.72 4.06 7.35
N ALA A 616 -33.28 3.36 6.38
CA ALA A 616 -34.59 3.69 5.82
C ALA A 616 -35.52 2.50 5.68
N ASN A 617 -36.79 2.65 6.08
CA ASN A 617 -37.82 1.62 5.86
C ASN A 617 -37.51 0.25 6.50
N ASN A 618 -36.73 0.21 7.59
CA ASN A 618 -36.46 -1.04 8.31
C ASN A 618 -37.57 -1.29 9.34
N LEU A 619 -37.95 -2.56 9.52
CA LEU A 619 -39.13 -2.97 10.28
C LEU A 619 -38.76 -3.92 11.43
N ALA A 620 -39.15 -3.55 12.65
CA ALA A 620 -39.28 -4.46 13.78
C ALA A 620 -40.76 -4.86 13.93
N ASP A 621 -41.11 -6.12 13.67
CA ASP A 621 -42.52 -6.54 13.57
C ASP A 621 -43.14 -7.06 14.89
N ASN A 622 -42.36 -7.18 15.96
CA ASN A 622 -42.83 -7.76 17.22
C ASN A 622 -42.27 -7.06 18.49
N GLY A 623 -43.00 -6.07 19.00
CA GLY A 623 -43.08 -5.67 20.43
C GLY A 623 -41.86 -5.06 21.14
N TYR A 624 -40.64 -5.54 20.89
CA TYR A 624 -39.41 -5.06 21.49
C TYR A 624 -38.69 -4.15 20.47
N GLY A 625 -39.36 -3.04 20.13
CA GLY A 625 -39.06 -2.23 18.94
C GLY A 625 -37.68 -1.58 18.88
N GLY A 626 -37.21 -1.31 17.66
CA GLY A 626 -36.01 -0.54 17.29
C GLY A 626 -35.79 -0.71 15.79
N GLY A 627 -36.80 -0.32 14.99
CA GLY A 627 -36.89 -0.63 13.55
C GLY A 627 -35.60 -0.35 12.78
N GLY A 628 -34.89 0.73 13.11
CA GLY A 628 -33.49 0.91 12.72
C GLY A 628 -32.54 0.06 13.57
N ILE A 629 -32.27 0.51 14.80
CA ILE A 629 -31.32 -0.13 15.72
C ILE A 629 -31.99 -0.47 17.05
N TYR A 630 -31.75 -1.69 17.53
CA TYR A 630 -32.08 -2.12 18.88
C TYR A 630 -30.81 -2.46 19.68
N MET A 631 -30.56 -1.73 20.76
CA MET A 631 -29.48 -2.02 21.72
C MET A 631 -30.08 -2.68 22.96
N GLY A 632 -29.93 -4.00 23.08
CA GLY A 632 -30.66 -4.80 24.06
C GLY A 632 -30.03 -4.91 25.45
N SER A 633 -28.84 -4.35 25.66
CA SER A 633 -28.06 -4.54 26.87
C SER A 633 -27.60 -3.22 27.48
N CYS A 634 -27.59 -3.13 28.81
CA CYS A 634 -27.09 -1.96 29.54
C CYS A 634 -25.58 -1.73 29.41
N CYS A 635 -24.84 -2.73 28.92
CA CYS A 635 -23.38 -2.68 28.78
C CYS A 635 -22.93 -2.49 27.33
N ALA A 636 -23.86 -2.40 26.37
CA ALA A 636 -23.55 -2.14 24.97
C ALA A 636 -23.46 -0.64 24.69
N THR A 637 -22.56 -0.21 23.82
CA THR A 637 -22.35 1.22 23.53
C THR A 637 -22.67 1.56 22.08
N LEU A 638 -23.40 2.66 21.88
CA LEU A 638 -23.78 3.14 20.56
C LEU A 638 -23.25 4.57 20.31
N THR A 639 -22.47 4.75 19.24
CA THR A 639 -22.05 6.07 18.75
C THR A 639 -22.66 6.31 17.38
N LEU A 640 -23.46 7.37 17.21
CA LEU A 640 -24.02 7.79 15.93
C LEU A 640 -23.58 9.22 15.60
N ILE A 641 -22.95 9.38 14.44
CA ILE A 641 -22.50 10.68 13.96
C ILE A 641 -23.01 10.88 12.53
N ASN A 642 -23.51 12.08 12.21
CA ASN A 642 -23.87 12.48 10.85
C ASN A 642 -24.74 11.42 10.14
N SER A 643 -25.74 10.84 10.79
CA SER A 643 -26.49 9.72 10.22
C SER A 643 -27.98 10.01 10.17
N THR A 644 -28.70 9.36 9.24
CA THR A 644 -30.12 9.63 8.97
C THR A 644 -30.95 8.37 9.13
N PHE A 645 -31.92 8.40 10.03
CA PHE A 645 -32.91 7.35 10.26
C PHE A 645 -34.28 7.89 9.84
N SER A 646 -34.93 7.26 8.86
CA SER A 646 -36.23 7.71 8.36
C SER A 646 -37.15 6.55 7.99
N ASN A 647 -38.45 6.65 8.25
CA ASN A 647 -39.43 5.61 7.89
C ASN A 647 -39.18 4.23 8.52
N ASN A 648 -38.33 4.16 9.55
CA ASN A 648 -38.14 2.91 10.30
C ASN A 648 -39.34 2.69 11.22
N SER A 649 -39.71 1.44 11.46
CA SER A 649 -40.99 1.11 12.11
C SER A 649 -40.82 0.02 13.15
N ALA A 650 -41.56 0.12 14.24
CA ALA A 650 -41.66 -0.93 15.26
C ALA A 650 -43.11 -1.21 15.63
N THR A 651 -43.69 -2.26 15.04
CA THR A 651 -45.09 -2.64 15.30
C THR A 651 -45.23 -3.15 16.73
N GLY A 652 -46.02 -2.44 17.54
CA GLY A 652 -46.21 -2.76 18.96
C GLY A 652 -45.00 -2.44 19.85
N GLY A 653 -43.95 -1.83 19.29
CA GLY A 653 -42.73 -1.45 20.02
C GLY A 653 -42.70 0.02 20.43
N LEU A 654 -41.72 0.37 21.28
CA LEU A 654 -41.57 1.72 21.84
C LEU A 654 -40.88 2.71 20.89
N ALA A 655 -40.00 2.24 19.99
CA ALA A 655 -39.29 3.11 19.05
C ALA A 655 -39.14 2.49 17.65
N GLY A 656 -39.55 3.23 16.63
CA GLY A 656 -39.37 2.88 15.21
C GLY A 656 -37.96 3.16 14.72
N GLY A 657 -37.31 4.24 15.16
CA GLY A 657 -35.91 4.54 14.82
C GLY A 657 -34.91 3.76 15.69
N ILE A 658 -34.72 4.21 16.93
CA ILE A 658 -33.70 3.67 17.84
C ILE A 658 -34.31 3.33 19.20
N ASN A 659 -34.07 2.11 19.69
CA ASN A 659 -34.33 1.74 21.08
C ASN A 659 -33.03 1.36 21.77
N ASN A 660 -32.67 2.10 22.81
CA ASN A 660 -31.38 2.00 23.44
C ASN A 660 -31.45 1.71 24.94
N TRP A 661 -30.79 0.65 25.41
CA TRP A 661 -30.69 0.30 26.83
C TRP A 661 -29.31 0.59 27.45
N GLY A 662 -28.28 0.86 26.65
CA GLY A 662 -26.90 1.13 27.10
C GLY A 662 -26.48 2.59 26.93
N PRO A 663 -25.20 2.95 27.12
CA PRO A 663 -24.71 4.28 26.81
C PRO A 663 -24.82 4.61 25.31
N MET A 664 -25.36 5.79 24.99
CA MET A 664 -25.46 6.29 23.62
C MET A 664 -24.89 7.70 23.47
N HIS A 665 -24.09 7.89 22.42
CA HIS A 665 -23.65 9.19 21.94
C HIS A 665 -24.27 9.46 20.56
N LEU A 666 -25.07 10.53 20.45
CA LEU A 666 -25.76 10.92 19.21
C LEU A 666 -25.34 12.33 18.82
N ALA A 667 -24.74 12.54 17.65
CA ALA A 667 -24.33 13.86 17.21
C ALA A 667 -24.63 14.11 15.73
N ASN A 668 -25.04 15.33 15.39
CA ASN A 668 -25.31 15.76 14.02
C ASN A 668 -26.22 14.79 13.23
N SER A 669 -27.15 14.09 13.89
CA SER A 669 -27.92 13.00 13.27
C SER A 669 -29.41 13.31 13.22
N ILE A 670 -30.09 12.77 12.20
CA ILE A 670 -31.53 12.85 12.00
C ILE A 670 -32.18 11.53 12.40
N ILE A 671 -33.23 11.57 13.21
CA ILE A 671 -34.12 10.42 13.48
C ILE A 671 -35.55 10.91 13.33
N ALA A 672 -36.26 10.44 12.31
CA ALA A 672 -37.56 10.99 11.96
C ALA A 672 -38.46 10.00 11.22
N ASN A 673 -39.68 10.42 10.93
CA ASN A 673 -40.67 9.74 10.12
C ASN A 673 -40.92 8.29 10.55
N SER A 674 -40.76 7.96 11.83
CA SER A 674 -41.06 6.60 12.28
C SER A 674 -42.54 6.31 12.08
N THR A 675 -42.87 5.26 11.31
CA THR A 675 -44.26 4.98 10.93
C THR A 675 -45.06 4.28 12.03
N SER A 676 -44.37 3.64 12.97
CA SER A 676 -44.92 3.04 14.18
C SER A 676 -43.83 2.99 15.27
N GLY A 677 -44.22 3.25 16.52
CA GLY A 677 -43.28 3.58 17.60
C GLY A 677 -42.76 5.01 17.50
N GLY A 678 -42.16 5.53 18.58
CA GLY A 678 -41.52 6.85 18.56
C GLY A 678 -40.19 6.86 17.81
N ASP A 679 -39.62 8.03 17.53
CA ASP A 679 -38.35 8.09 16.82
C ASP A 679 -37.19 7.48 17.61
N CYS A 680 -37.08 7.84 18.89
CA CYS A 680 -35.95 7.45 19.72
C CYS A 680 -36.37 7.24 21.19
N VAL A 681 -36.16 6.03 21.71
CA VAL A 681 -36.34 5.73 23.13
C VAL A 681 -35.03 5.28 23.73
N SER A 682 -34.66 5.83 24.89
CA SER A 682 -33.47 5.39 25.61
C SER A 682 -33.72 5.23 27.11
N ASN A 683 -33.25 4.11 27.66
CA ASN A 683 -33.21 3.79 29.08
C ASN A 683 -31.79 3.86 29.67
N GLY A 684 -30.78 4.07 28.82
CA GLY A 684 -29.38 4.24 29.23
C GLY A 684 -28.96 5.71 29.26
N ALA A 685 -27.69 5.95 29.58
CA ALA A 685 -27.14 7.30 29.57
C ALA A 685 -27.02 7.82 28.14
N THR A 686 -27.59 8.99 27.86
CA THR A 686 -27.52 9.64 26.54
C THR A 686 -26.68 10.92 26.61
N THR A 687 -25.82 11.09 25.61
CA THR A 687 -25.03 12.31 25.39
C THR A 687 -25.07 12.67 23.92
N GLY A 688 -24.89 13.94 23.58
CA GLY A 688 -25.03 14.34 22.18
C GLY A 688 -25.34 15.81 21.97
N SER A 689 -25.24 16.25 20.73
CA SER A 689 -25.54 17.64 20.34
C SER A 689 -25.94 17.73 18.87
N HIS A 690 -26.65 18.80 18.51
CA HIS A 690 -26.99 19.14 17.12
C HIS A 690 -27.73 18.03 16.37
N ASN A 691 -28.61 17.29 17.06
CA ASN A 691 -29.44 16.27 16.44
C ASN A 691 -30.81 16.83 16.06
N LEU A 692 -31.43 16.25 15.06
CA LEU A 692 -32.82 16.52 14.69
C LEU A 692 -33.66 15.26 14.95
N ILE A 693 -34.58 15.36 15.90
CA ILE A 693 -35.54 14.28 16.19
C ILE A 693 -36.96 14.81 16.03
N GLU A 694 -37.75 14.19 15.16
CA GLU A 694 -39.07 14.70 14.79
C GLU A 694 -40.10 14.51 15.94
N ASP A 695 -40.07 13.38 16.63
CA ASP A 695 -41.00 13.07 17.72
C ASP A 695 -40.61 13.71 19.06
N THR A 696 -41.42 14.68 19.52
CA THR A 696 -41.25 15.33 20.83
C THR A 696 -41.40 14.40 22.03
N GLY A 697 -42.22 13.35 21.93
CA GLY A 697 -42.49 12.41 23.02
C GLY A 697 -41.43 11.32 23.15
N SER A 698 -40.67 11.09 22.08
CA SER A 698 -39.70 9.99 21.96
C SER A 698 -38.40 10.50 21.36
N ALA A 699 -37.73 11.38 22.12
CA ALA A 699 -36.49 12.04 21.72
C ALA A 699 -35.25 11.55 22.49
N CYS A 700 -35.24 10.31 23.00
CA CYS A 700 -34.10 9.73 23.74
C CYS A 700 -33.57 10.58 24.92
N GLY A 701 -34.43 11.40 25.52
CA GLY A 701 -34.06 12.30 26.62
C GLY A 701 -33.45 13.64 26.18
N PHE A 702 -33.31 13.89 24.87
CA PHE A 702 -32.90 15.20 24.36
C PHE A 702 -34.06 16.20 24.43
N SER A 703 -33.70 17.49 24.54
CA SER A 703 -34.64 18.60 24.64
C SER A 703 -34.39 19.63 23.55
N ASN A 704 -35.46 20.22 23.00
CA ASN A 704 -35.35 21.24 21.96
C ASN A 704 -34.53 22.45 22.41
N GLY A 705 -33.62 22.93 21.56
CA GLY A 705 -32.78 24.11 21.79
C GLY A 705 -31.61 23.93 22.77
N THR A 706 -31.48 22.75 23.40
CA THR A 706 -30.32 22.44 24.26
C THR A 706 -29.21 21.84 23.40
N ASP A 707 -27.98 22.34 23.53
CA ASP A 707 -26.80 21.87 22.77
C ASP A 707 -27.03 21.78 21.25
N GLY A 708 -27.81 22.72 20.70
CA GLY A 708 -28.12 22.77 19.27
C GLY A 708 -29.13 21.72 18.78
N ASN A 709 -29.71 20.89 19.66
CA ASN A 709 -30.69 19.89 19.26
C ASN A 709 -32.02 20.53 18.80
N ILE A 710 -32.58 20.00 17.71
CA ILE A 710 -33.85 20.38 17.11
C ILE A 710 -34.84 19.24 17.35
N ILE A 711 -35.81 19.44 18.25
CA ILE A 711 -36.78 18.40 18.62
C ILE A 711 -38.19 18.87 18.26
N GLY A 712 -38.99 18.02 17.62
CA GLY A 712 -40.37 18.35 17.25
C GLY A 712 -40.54 19.01 15.88
N SER A 713 -39.56 18.86 14.98
CA SER A 713 -39.59 19.50 13.66
C SER A 713 -39.38 18.47 12.55
N ASP A 714 -40.18 18.56 11.49
CA ASP A 714 -40.05 17.74 10.29
C ASP A 714 -38.72 18.07 9.55
N PRO A 715 -37.84 17.07 9.31
CA PRO A 715 -36.59 17.29 8.58
C PRO A 715 -36.78 17.51 7.06
N LYS A 716 -38.00 17.39 6.51
CA LYS A 716 -38.33 17.59 5.10
C LYS A 716 -37.39 16.82 4.17
N LEU A 717 -37.29 15.51 4.39
CA LEU A 717 -36.44 14.63 3.59
C LEU A 717 -37.11 14.28 2.25
N GLY A 718 -36.32 14.28 1.18
CA GLY A 718 -36.70 13.72 -0.12
C GLY A 718 -36.70 12.19 -0.13
N PRO A 719 -37.06 11.57 -1.26
CA PRO A 719 -37.04 10.12 -1.39
C PRO A 719 -35.62 9.54 -1.27
N LEU A 720 -35.53 8.27 -0.85
CA LEU A 720 -34.29 7.52 -0.83
C LEU A 720 -33.84 7.28 -2.28
N THR A 721 -32.69 7.83 -2.66
CA THR A 721 -32.19 7.79 -4.04
C THR A 721 -30.70 7.49 -4.08
N TRP A 722 -30.26 6.84 -5.16
CA TRP A 722 -28.84 6.70 -5.46
C TRP A 722 -28.27 8.08 -5.81
N SER A 723 -27.23 8.50 -5.10
CA SER A 723 -26.52 9.74 -5.43
C SER A 723 -25.02 9.54 -5.24
N GLY A 724 -24.20 9.99 -6.20
CA GLY A 724 -22.73 9.83 -6.15
C GLY A 724 -22.07 9.06 -7.31
N GLY A 725 -22.83 8.56 -8.27
CA GLY A 725 -22.26 7.77 -9.37
C GLY A 725 -22.04 6.30 -9.00
N LEU A 726 -21.30 5.59 -9.84
CA LEU A 726 -20.98 4.17 -9.72
C LEU A 726 -20.21 3.87 -8.41
N GLY A 727 -20.78 3.06 -7.51
CA GLY A 727 -20.18 2.67 -6.22
C GLY A 727 -20.66 3.46 -4.99
N GLY A 728 -21.54 4.45 -5.14
CA GLY A 728 -22.14 5.18 -4.00
C GLY A 728 -23.32 4.42 -3.37
N THR A 729 -23.74 4.80 -2.15
CA THR A 729 -24.90 4.24 -1.44
C THR A 729 -26.12 5.19 -1.52
N GLN A 730 -27.34 4.71 -1.23
CA GLN A 730 -28.53 5.56 -1.31
C GLN A 730 -28.67 6.48 -0.10
N THR A 731 -29.04 7.73 -0.34
CA THR A 731 -29.18 8.77 0.70
C THR A 731 -30.54 9.44 0.66
N LEU A 732 -30.93 10.06 1.77
CA LEU A 732 -32.10 10.93 1.89
C LEU A 732 -31.64 12.39 1.86
N THR A 733 -32.09 13.16 0.87
CA THR A 733 -31.70 14.56 0.70
C THR A 733 -32.60 15.50 1.52
N PRO A 734 -32.06 16.35 2.42
CA PRO A 734 -32.82 17.45 3.01
C PRO A 734 -33.30 18.42 1.93
N LEU A 735 -34.61 18.69 1.87
CA LEU A 735 -35.21 19.59 0.88
C LEU A 735 -35.13 21.06 1.33
N ALA A 736 -35.43 21.99 0.41
CA ALA A 736 -35.43 23.42 0.68
C ALA A 736 -36.28 23.78 1.92
N GLY A 737 -35.72 24.60 2.81
CA GLY A 737 -36.33 24.98 4.08
C GLY A 737 -36.38 23.86 5.12
N SER A 738 -35.60 22.79 4.96
CA SER A 738 -35.38 21.79 6.01
C SER A 738 -34.63 22.43 7.19
N PRO A 739 -35.05 22.17 8.44
CA PRO A 739 -34.33 22.63 9.61
C PRO A 739 -32.98 21.94 9.82
N ALA A 740 -32.65 20.90 9.05
CA ALA A 740 -31.34 20.26 9.09
C ALA A 740 -30.25 21.06 8.35
N LEU A 741 -30.64 21.96 7.43
CA LEU A 741 -29.70 22.70 6.59
C LEU A 741 -28.89 23.70 7.42
N ASN A 742 -27.56 23.65 7.32
CA ASN A 742 -26.61 24.49 8.04
C ASN A 742 -26.80 24.52 9.57
N ALA A 743 -27.29 23.43 10.15
CA ALA A 743 -27.61 23.35 11.57
C ALA A 743 -26.69 22.40 12.36
N GLY A 744 -25.76 21.73 11.68
CA GLY A 744 -24.82 20.79 12.28
C GLY A 744 -23.62 21.47 12.95
N ASN A 745 -22.90 20.69 13.74
CA ASN A 745 -21.65 21.11 14.36
C ASN A 745 -20.45 20.82 13.46
N ASP A 746 -19.74 21.87 13.03
CA ASP A 746 -18.58 21.73 12.13
C ASP A 746 -17.41 20.95 12.75
N ALA A 747 -17.21 21.02 14.06
CA ALA A 747 -16.13 20.28 14.72
C ALA A 747 -16.40 18.77 14.69
N THR A 748 -17.66 18.36 14.90
CA THR A 748 -18.11 16.97 14.68
C THR A 748 -17.91 16.54 13.23
N CYS A 749 -18.23 17.40 12.26
CA CYS A 749 -18.02 17.13 10.85
C CYS A 749 -16.53 17.02 10.48
N ALA A 750 -15.63 17.77 11.14
CA ALA A 750 -14.19 17.72 10.89
C ALA A 750 -13.47 16.55 11.58
N ALA A 751 -14.04 16.00 12.65
CA ALA A 751 -13.43 14.93 13.42
C ALA A 751 -13.40 13.59 12.66
N ALA A 752 -12.45 12.74 13.01
CA ALA A 752 -12.49 11.34 12.62
C ALA A 752 -13.73 10.66 13.25
N PRO A 753 -14.39 9.72 12.55
CA PRO A 753 -13.92 9.08 11.32
C PRO A 753 -14.46 9.71 10.02
N VAL A 754 -15.31 10.74 10.09
CA VAL A 754 -16.00 11.34 8.92
C VAL A 754 -15.14 12.33 8.14
N ASN A 755 -14.16 12.99 8.79
CA ASN A 755 -13.09 13.77 8.15
C ASN A 755 -13.58 14.80 7.09
N ASN A 756 -14.59 15.59 7.43
CA ASN A 756 -15.24 16.58 6.56
C ASN A 756 -15.89 16.00 5.30
N LEU A 757 -16.34 14.75 5.32
CA LEU A 757 -17.07 14.14 4.21
C LEU A 757 -18.47 13.74 4.65
N ASP A 758 -19.42 13.78 3.73
CA ASP A 758 -20.74 13.15 3.88
C ASP A 758 -20.74 11.70 3.35
N GLN A 759 -21.89 11.03 3.39
CA GLN A 759 -22.04 9.64 2.93
C GLN A 759 -21.56 9.40 1.49
N ARG A 760 -21.56 10.44 0.65
CA ARG A 760 -21.24 10.35 -0.79
C ARG A 760 -19.80 10.78 -1.08
N GLY A 761 -19.04 11.13 -0.04
CA GLY A 761 -17.71 11.72 -0.17
C GLY A 761 -17.73 13.20 -0.57
N ILE A 762 -18.85 13.90 -0.41
CA ILE A 762 -18.91 15.35 -0.64
C ILE A 762 -18.40 16.07 0.60
N THR A 763 -17.57 17.10 0.39
CA THR A 763 -16.96 17.84 1.49
C THR A 763 -17.98 18.63 2.29
N ARG A 764 -17.78 18.72 3.61
CA ARG A 764 -18.59 19.52 4.55
C ARG A 764 -17.72 20.60 5.20
N PRO A 765 -18.25 21.78 5.54
CA PRO A 765 -19.56 22.30 5.12
C PRO A 765 -19.54 22.81 3.66
N GLN A 766 -20.69 22.77 2.98
CA GLN A 766 -20.90 23.47 1.70
C GLN A 766 -21.58 24.84 1.89
N GLY A 767 -22.27 25.04 3.00
CA GLY A 767 -22.85 26.31 3.40
C GLY A 767 -22.11 26.97 4.58
N ALA A 768 -22.87 27.65 5.44
CA ALA A 768 -22.33 28.32 6.62
C ALA A 768 -21.83 27.35 7.70
N HIS A 769 -22.53 26.23 7.86
CA HIS A 769 -22.20 25.11 8.74
C HIS A 769 -22.57 23.81 8.02
N CYS A 770 -22.08 22.67 8.51
CA CYS A 770 -22.48 21.40 7.92
C CYS A 770 -23.96 21.11 8.21
N ASP A 771 -24.60 20.34 7.35
CA ASP A 771 -25.99 19.93 7.57
C ASP A 771 -26.08 18.88 8.70
N ILE A 772 -27.23 18.75 9.35
CA ILE A 772 -27.51 17.60 10.22
C ILE A 772 -27.85 16.39 9.32
N GLY A 773 -27.31 15.22 9.65
CA GLY A 773 -27.57 13.96 8.94
C GLY A 773 -26.42 13.51 8.04
N SER A 774 -26.73 12.48 7.24
CA SER A 774 -25.78 11.76 6.34
C SER A 774 -25.46 12.47 5.03
N TYR A 775 -26.12 13.59 4.74
CA TYR A 775 -26.07 14.26 3.46
C TYR A 775 -25.70 15.74 3.64
N GLU A 776 -24.80 16.24 2.79
CA GLU A 776 -24.47 17.66 2.70
C GLU A 776 -25.05 18.32 1.44
N SER A 777 -25.89 19.34 1.63
CA SER A 777 -26.49 20.10 0.54
C SER A 777 -25.50 21.04 -0.13
N GLN A 778 -25.35 20.93 -1.44
CA GLN A 778 -24.36 21.72 -2.20
C GLN A 778 -24.84 23.13 -2.59
N ASN A 779 -26.01 23.56 -2.12
CA ASN A 779 -26.62 24.80 -2.58
C ASN A 779 -27.01 25.69 -1.40
N ALA A 780 -26.16 26.69 -1.13
CA ALA A 780 -26.33 27.64 -0.03
C ALA A 780 -27.62 28.47 -0.09
N ALA A 781 -28.36 28.44 -1.20
CA ALA A 781 -29.65 29.12 -1.38
C ALA A 781 -30.88 28.29 -0.93
N LEU A 782 -30.68 27.08 -0.39
CA LEU A 782 -31.76 26.20 0.10
C LEU A 782 -32.13 26.42 1.58
N ALA A 783 -31.28 27.14 2.32
CA ALA A 783 -31.40 27.40 3.76
C ALA A 783 -32.36 28.55 4.10
#